data_AF-A0A812SBB4-F1
#
_entry.id   AF-A0A812SBB4-F1
#
_cell.length_a   1.000
_cell.length_b   1.000
_cell.length_c   1.000
_cell.angle_alpha   90.00
_cell.angle_beta   90.00
_cell.angle_gamma   90.00
#
_symmetry.space_group_name_H-M   'P 1'
#
loop_
_entity.id
_entity.type
_entity.pdbx_description
1 polymer ?
#
loop_
_entity_poly.entity_id
_entity_poly.type
_entity_poly.pdbx_seq_one_letter_code
_entity_poly.pdbx_strand_id
1 'polypeptide(L)'
;MKKKSKKIFIKKNSKPGKSGGPVIKKKPGAGPTTLKDAVEGIKKSSMDKDNMWDDQSAEEDNGAGSSTDSKRDKGKAEKFTKMRLAGSLPPYVVDLYDNAANQKESPRQFRTEIINTLFKRNPKTGRYSLIDDQPLFTEAKRVWEKKFGTDGKESYTKLVMRGLFFGNSESAGEVTEFKSKDGTCFYSFRKMTAGVETGQESSLGYTKQAKGTQQQADMLEAMFDKLDWSMPYKGTDALVVEPGKKLPKPMAAFLEKAVATQIRLGGETMLPQESSDVYDKLKKAYVESQKMLGECRHILAWKEMPDSQPVSKDNFDKFMTFVAKQTLAHHELLANGKAVVKEERKDSEVVFGKDYEQLELMQDIHSTLQEHGEEPTSSTSQCLRDITQLASIGSYGKFSNKCYSDLMRRVEPNIAVAETYKTKLHFANPAGEHTQEVLLPHELFASMFEHENEAFFRNVASDEGTRTKFWDRMRSHSHPAWENHPLLHRNIKKAIPISVHGDEVPIAGIGKQWSKKLVNVSWASLLGKTETKSTQFWSMGLVEKTDVKNGPYATMRNLWKILAWSFTALWSGLWPLTDHKGNRFPEGSIQLERAGTPLAGGFFGVVWSLIGDLDYFTQFLQLPNYNNKSMPCSMCRTTLSGLTTWSNFQVGAAWRGTMWRPDAWHAWAGRSRNPIFSIPGVSACNICADYMHCKFLGTDAVQFGSVMSFLVFEVMNEGSPEDNLAACWRFIREYYRMHQTAVRFRSMSRLTMFVRKTGGPKLRGKAGELRYFGEVLLALWTTYCSNELELHKKITLLLKSNVFMERKLTETKGQTSMEDEDADELNQACSDMLVLQSDLARHFAEHGKLYFTLTSKAHQLQHACLLASVLNPRTVPCRQTSIIITSIVTFFKHNYNKNVC
;
A
#
# COMPACT_ATOMS: atom_id res chain seq x y z
N MET A 1 34.35 -37.51 -51.61
CA MET A 1 35.83 -37.49 -51.43
C MET A 1 36.16 -36.87 -50.07
N LYS A 2 37.27 -37.28 -49.43
CA LYS A 2 37.68 -36.86 -48.07
C LYS A 2 38.90 -35.93 -48.13
N LYS A 3 38.98 -34.90 -47.27
CA LYS A 3 40.27 -34.37 -46.78
C LYS A 3 40.24 -34.15 -45.27
N LYS A 4 41.19 -34.81 -44.58
CA LYS A 4 41.58 -34.61 -43.18
C LYS A 4 43.04 -34.15 -43.17
N SER A 5 43.38 -33.16 -42.35
CA SER A 5 44.74 -32.92 -41.81
C SER A 5 44.62 -31.90 -40.67
N LYS A 6 44.90 -32.22 -39.39
CA LYS A 6 46.24 -32.46 -38.76
C LYS A 6 47.13 -31.22 -38.87
N LYS A 7 47.90 -30.78 -37.86
CA LYS A 7 48.24 -31.24 -36.48
C LYS A 7 48.68 -29.96 -35.68
N ILE A 8 49.05 -29.94 -34.40
CA ILE A 8 50.34 -30.37 -33.78
C ILE A 8 50.09 -30.76 -32.29
N PHE A 9 50.84 -31.75 -31.77
CA PHE A 9 50.79 -32.16 -30.35
C PHE A 9 52.10 -32.89 -29.94
N ILE A 10 52.82 -32.38 -28.93
CA ILE A 10 53.93 -33.00 -28.14
C ILE A 10 54.04 -32.17 -26.83
N LYS A 11 54.04 -32.64 -25.56
CA LYS A 11 53.85 -33.94 -24.86
C LYS A 11 55.05 -34.88 -24.63
N LYS A 12 55.81 -34.66 -23.53
CA LYS A 12 56.51 -35.61 -22.60
C LYS A 12 57.58 -34.85 -21.77
N ASN A 13 58.10 -35.23 -20.60
CA ASN A 13 57.73 -36.07 -19.41
C ASN A 13 59.05 -36.55 -18.73
N SER A 14 59.28 -36.30 -17.42
CA SER A 14 60.12 -37.11 -16.48
C SER A 14 60.24 -36.46 -15.08
N LYS A 15 60.59 -37.14 -13.98
CA LYS A 15 60.23 -38.53 -13.56
C LYS A 15 59.86 -38.66 -12.05
N PRO A 16 60.70 -39.02 -11.01
CA PRO A 16 60.13 -39.88 -9.94
C PRO A 16 60.63 -39.80 -8.46
N GLY A 17 59.90 -40.48 -7.54
CA GLY A 17 60.37 -41.06 -6.25
C GLY A 17 59.56 -40.61 -5.02
N LYS A 18 58.68 -41.42 -4.37
CA LYS A 18 58.89 -42.56 -3.40
C LYS A 18 59.62 -42.12 -2.12
N SER A 19 59.22 -42.48 -0.88
CA SER A 19 58.65 -43.74 -0.32
C SER A 19 57.72 -43.53 0.91
N GLY A 20 57.27 -44.59 1.63
CA GLY A 20 56.44 -44.48 2.85
C GLY A 20 56.53 -45.66 3.85
N GLY A 21 55.77 -45.59 4.96
CA GLY A 21 55.73 -46.57 6.09
C GLY A 21 56.79 -46.34 7.19
N PRO A 22 56.66 -46.82 8.46
CA PRO A 22 55.75 -47.88 8.97
C PRO A 22 55.03 -47.51 10.32
N VAL A 23 54.78 -48.50 11.21
CA VAL A 23 53.79 -48.48 12.34
C VAL A 23 54.37 -49.11 13.65
N ILE A 24 53.68 -48.90 14.79
CA ILE A 24 53.64 -49.71 16.06
C ILE A 24 54.57 -49.33 17.23
N LYS A 25 53.99 -48.87 18.36
CA LYS A 25 53.92 -49.61 19.66
C LYS A 25 52.88 -49.00 20.63
N LYS A 26 52.39 -49.82 21.59
CA LYS A 26 51.20 -49.56 22.43
C LYS A 26 51.54 -49.08 23.86
N LYS A 27 50.62 -48.29 24.44
CA LYS A 27 50.13 -48.17 25.84
C LYS A 27 51.00 -48.70 27.01
N PRO A 28 50.89 -48.03 28.17
CA PRO A 28 49.96 -48.56 29.18
C PRO A 28 48.80 -47.61 29.49
N GLY A 29 47.80 -48.09 30.23
CA GLY A 29 46.73 -47.26 30.77
C GLY A 29 46.16 -47.85 32.04
N ALA A 30 45.81 -46.97 32.98
CA ALA A 30 44.97 -47.10 34.17
C ALA A 30 44.86 -45.64 34.68
N GLY A 31 43.79 -45.13 35.27
CA GLY A 31 42.55 -45.64 35.84
C GLY A 31 41.82 -44.38 36.39
N PRO A 32 40.63 -44.49 37.00
CA PRO A 32 39.77 -43.33 37.21
C PRO A 32 40.11 -42.53 38.48
N THR A 33 40.14 -41.20 38.39
CA THR A 33 40.22 -40.31 39.55
C THR A 33 39.14 -39.22 39.49
N THR A 34 38.07 -39.50 40.26
CA THR A 34 37.24 -38.58 41.05
C THR A 34 36.76 -37.22 40.51
N LEU A 35 35.44 -37.04 40.59
CA LEU A 35 34.69 -35.80 40.32
C LEU A 35 35.05 -34.58 41.21
N LYS A 36 36.03 -34.67 42.12
CA LYS A 36 36.54 -33.52 42.88
C LYS A 36 37.67 -32.80 42.13
N ASP A 37 38.55 -33.54 41.50
CA ASP A 37 39.74 -32.98 40.82
C ASP A 37 39.34 -32.18 39.56
N ALA A 38 38.26 -32.61 38.89
CA ALA A 38 37.65 -31.88 37.77
C ALA A 38 36.90 -30.59 38.18
N VAL A 39 36.63 -30.37 39.49
CA VAL A 39 35.85 -29.22 39.98
C VAL A 39 36.75 -28.15 40.62
N GLU A 40 37.91 -28.52 41.16
CA GLU A 40 38.90 -27.53 41.63
C GLU A 40 39.77 -26.97 40.49
N GLY A 41 40.03 -27.74 39.43
CA GLY A 41 40.72 -27.27 38.22
C GLY A 41 39.95 -26.23 37.40
N ILE A 42 38.62 -26.16 37.52
CA ILE A 42 37.76 -25.26 36.72
C ILE A 42 37.40 -23.96 37.48
N LYS A 43 37.75 -23.83 38.77
CA LYS A 43 37.52 -22.63 39.59
C LYS A 43 38.75 -21.74 39.85
N LYS A 44 39.93 -22.10 39.32
CA LYS A 44 41.06 -21.19 39.12
C LYS A 44 41.25 -20.92 37.62
N SER A 45 40.26 -20.31 37.00
CA SER A 45 40.15 -18.85 36.87
C SER A 45 40.97 -18.30 35.70
N SER A 46 40.28 -18.21 34.56
CA SER A 46 40.61 -17.36 33.42
C SER A 46 41.10 -15.96 33.84
N MET A 47 42.40 -15.73 33.72
CA MET A 47 43.02 -14.41 33.65
C MET A 47 44.22 -14.51 32.71
N ASP A 48 43.98 -14.33 31.42
CA ASP A 48 45.02 -14.32 30.40
C ASP A 48 46.07 -13.25 30.73
N LYS A 49 47.31 -13.70 30.93
CA LYS A 49 48.51 -12.87 31.02
C LYS A 49 49.36 -13.09 29.77
N ASP A 50 48.85 -12.67 28.62
CA ASP A 50 49.65 -12.50 27.41
C ASP A 50 49.13 -11.31 26.60
N ASN A 51 49.71 -10.14 26.89
CA ASN A 51 49.95 -9.02 25.97
C ASN A 51 50.65 -7.90 26.74
N MET A 52 51.84 -8.23 27.25
CA MET A 52 52.87 -7.24 27.53
C MET A 52 53.26 -6.62 26.18
N TRP A 53 53.34 -5.29 26.11
CA TRP A 53 53.54 -4.60 24.84
C TRP A 53 54.99 -4.81 24.37
N ASP A 54 55.16 -5.47 23.22
CA ASP A 54 56.41 -5.44 22.47
C ASP A 54 56.23 -4.59 21.19
N ASP A 55 57.28 -3.88 20.82
CA ASP A 55 57.28 -2.73 19.92
C ASP A 55 58.06 -3.08 18.65
N GLN A 56 57.38 -3.56 17.61
CA GLN A 56 58.03 -3.98 16.36
C GLN A 56 57.11 -3.99 15.13
N SER A 57 56.94 -2.82 14.52
CA SER A 57 57.01 -2.66 13.05
C SER A 57 57.13 -1.18 12.69
N ALA A 58 58.36 -0.77 12.35
CA ALA A 58 58.64 0.55 11.81
C ALA A 58 58.96 0.43 10.31
N GLU A 59 58.24 1.19 9.48
CA GLU A 59 58.68 1.72 8.19
C GLU A 59 58.20 3.19 8.23
N GLU A 60 59.09 4.11 8.59
CA GLU A 60 59.87 4.93 7.65
C GLU A 60 59.03 5.96 6.89
N ASP A 61 59.01 7.19 7.41
CA ASP A 61 59.17 8.37 6.54
C ASP A 61 60.09 9.39 7.22
N ASN A 62 60.92 10.07 6.43
CA ASN A 62 62.07 10.83 6.88
C ASN A 62 61.89 12.34 6.68
N GLY A 63 62.13 13.11 7.74
CA GLY A 63 62.73 14.45 7.58
C GLY A 63 61.84 15.67 7.84
N ALA A 64 61.97 16.21 9.06
CA ALA A 64 61.99 17.64 9.44
C ALA A 64 60.93 18.62 8.86
N GLY A 65 60.20 19.39 9.68
CA GLY A 65 60.17 19.50 11.14
C GLY A 65 59.76 20.90 11.63
N SER A 66 58.92 20.97 12.67
CA SER A 66 58.63 22.12 13.58
C SER A 66 57.29 21.83 14.30
N SER A 67 57.22 20.85 15.20
CA SER A 67 57.56 20.92 16.64
C SER A 67 56.51 21.57 17.56
N THR A 68 55.65 20.74 18.18
CA THR A 68 55.13 20.89 19.57
C THR A 68 54.45 19.58 20.01
N ASP A 69 55.16 18.44 19.92
CA ASP A 69 54.54 17.14 20.21
C ASP A 69 54.41 16.86 21.73
N SER A 70 53.18 16.69 22.22
CA SER A 70 52.90 16.55 23.65
C SER A 70 53.04 15.10 24.13
N LYS A 71 53.98 14.85 25.05
CA LYS A 71 54.21 13.50 25.61
C LYS A 71 52.98 13.03 26.40
N ARG A 72 52.58 11.77 26.20
CA ARG A 72 51.40 11.16 26.86
C ARG A 72 51.58 11.09 28.39
N ASP A 73 50.63 11.63 29.15
CA ASP A 73 50.62 11.55 30.62
C ASP A 73 50.41 10.09 31.06
N LYS A 74 51.43 9.53 31.73
CA LYS A 74 51.44 8.13 32.17
C LYS A 74 50.31 7.81 33.15
N GLY A 75 50.02 8.72 34.09
CA GLY A 75 48.96 8.51 35.08
C GLY A 75 47.56 8.58 34.49
N LYS A 76 47.34 9.46 33.50
CA LYS A 76 46.10 9.49 32.71
C LYS A 76 45.95 8.24 31.83
N ALA A 77 47.04 7.78 31.20
CA ALA A 77 47.02 6.57 30.37
C ALA A 77 46.70 5.31 31.18
N GLU A 78 47.32 5.12 32.35
CA GLU A 78 47.01 4.02 33.27
C GLU A 78 45.54 4.06 33.74
N LYS A 79 45.03 5.27 34.05
CA LYS A 79 43.63 5.48 34.42
C LYS A 79 42.66 5.16 33.28
N PHE A 80 42.98 5.58 32.05
CA PHE A 80 42.21 5.25 30.84
C PHE A 80 42.12 3.75 30.62
N THR A 81 43.27 3.05 30.62
CA THR A 81 43.35 1.60 30.44
C THR A 81 42.54 0.85 31.51
N LYS A 82 42.66 1.26 32.79
CA LYS A 82 41.89 0.66 33.88
C LYS A 82 40.38 0.90 33.74
N MET A 83 39.94 2.09 33.30
CA MET A 83 38.52 2.37 33.08
C MET A 83 37.95 1.67 31.85
N ARG A 84 38.77 1.48 30.80
CA ARG A 84 38.43 0.72 29.59
C ARG A 84 38.24 -0.76 29.89
N LEU A 85 39.18 -1.39 30.60
CA LEU A 85 39.09 -2.79 31.03
C LEU A 85 37.89 -3.03 31.96
N ALA A 86 37.53 -2.04 32.78
CA ALA A 86 36.34 -2.11 33.64
C ALA A 86 35.01 -1.77 32.93
N GLY A 87 35.00 -1.53 31.61
CA GLY A 87 33.79 -1.18 30.84
C GLY A 87 33.16 0.16 31.25
N SER A 88 33.91 1.02 31.94
CA SER A 88 33.40 2.23 32.63
C SER A 88 33.65 3.55 31.89
N LEU A 89 34.18 3.49 30.66
CA LEU A 89 34.32 4.65 29.78
C LEU A 89 33.03 4.87 28.96
N PRO A 90 32.64 6.12 28.66
CA PRO A 90 31.52 6.39 27.77
C PRO A 90 31.77 5.77 26.38
N PRO A 91 30.79 5.06 25.77
CA PRO A 91 30.99 4.33 24.52
C PRO A 91 31.51 5.17 23.35
N TYR A 92 31.06 6.42 23.22
CA TYR A 92 31.51 7.33 22.16
C TYR A 92 32.99 7.74 22.32
N VAL A 93 33.55 7.72 23.53
CA VAL A 93 34.99 7.97 23.76
C VAL A 93 35.84 6.77 23.34
N VAL A 94 35.31 5.55 23.54
CA VAL A 94 35.97 4.32 23.09
C VAL A 94 35.98 4.28 21.56
N ASP A 95 34.86 4.57 20.91
CA ASP A 95 34.74 4.65 19.45
C ASP A 95 35.65 5.74 18.84
N LEU A 96 35.71 6.92 19.47
CA LEU A 96 36.62 7.99 19.07
C LEU A 96 38.11 7.56 19.14
N TYR A 97 38.50 6.80 20.16
CA TYR A 97 39.88 6.35 20.38
C TYR A 97 40.28 5.15 19.50
N ASP A 98 39.36 4.20 19.29
CA ASP A 98 39.62 2.96 18.56
C ASP A 98 39.43 3.11 17.06
N ASN A 99 38.34 3.75 16.63
CA ASN A 99 37.92 3.79 15.22
C ASN A 99 38.25 5.14 14.58
N ALA A 100 37.74 6.25 15.13
CA ALA A 100 37.91 7.57 14.51
C ALA A 100 39.38 8.05 14.51
N ALA A 101 40.16 7.67 15.53
CA ALA A 101 41.59 8.00 15.58
C ALA A 101 42.42 7.40 14.43
N ASN A 102 42.02 6.25 13.87
CA ASN A 102 42.72 5.64 12.72
C ASN A 102 42.51 6.42 11.41
N GLN A 103 41.55 7.35 11.37
CA GLN A 103 41.22 8.18 10.20
C GLN A 103 41.92 9.55 10.23
N LYS A 104 42.79 9.80 11.21
CA LYS A 104 43.60 11.02 11.33
C LYS A 104 45.02 10.76 10.83
N GLU A 105 45.65 11.80 10.27
CA GLU A 105 47.01 11.75 9.70
C GLU A 105 48.06 11.22 10.69
N SER A 106 47.89 11.49 11.99
CA SER A 106 48.72 10.92 13.07
C SER A 106 47.86 10.28 14.16
N PRO A 107 47.50 8.98 14.03
CA PRO A 107 46.66 8.28 14.99
C PRO A 107 47.26 8.22 16.41
N ARG A 108 48.61 8.17 16.50
CA ARG A 108 49.33 8.10 17.78
C ARG A 108 49.26 9.40 18.57
N GLN A 109 49.39 10.55 17.89
CA GLN A 109 49.28 11.87 18.51
C GLN A 109 47.82 12.14 18.92
N PHE A 110 46.85 11.88 18.05
CA PHE A 110 45.44 12.09 18.37
C PHE A 110 44.94 11.20 19.54
N ARG A 111 45.37 9.93 19.61
CA ARG A 111 45.14 9.09 20.80
C ARG A 111 45.78 9.64 22.08
N THR A 112 46.92 10.31 21.96
CA THR A 112 47.58 10.97 23.10
C THR A 112 46.82 12.20 23.55
N GLU A 113 46.33 13.02 22.61
CA GLU A 113 45.47 14.17 22.86
C GLU A 113 44.17 13.75 23.59
N ILE A 114 43.49 12.69 23.12
CA ILE A 114 42.31 12.12 23.79
C ILE A 114 42.60 11.76 25.25
N ILE A 115 43.67 11.01 25.53
CA ILE A 115 44.03 10.61 26.89
C ILE A 115 44.41 11.82 27.76
N ASN A 116 45.15 12.78 27.17
CA ASN A 116 45.61 13.96 27.88
C ASN A 116 44.47 14.94 28.21
N THR A 117 43.42 15.01 27.39
CA THR A 117 42.27 15.92 27.57
C THR A 117 41.14 15.32 28.42
N LEU A 118 40.87 14.02 28.30
CA LEU A 118 39.73 13.34 28.97
C LEU A 118 39.80 13.35 30.50
N PHE A 119 40.99 13.52 31.10
CA PHE A 119 41.16 13.49 32.55
C PHE A 119 41.82 14.75 33.11
N LYS A 120 41.23 15.28 34.19
CA LYS A 120 41.84 16.34 35.02
C LYS A 120 42.15 15.79 36.40
N ARG A 121 43.33 16.09 36.92
CA ARG A 121 43.73 15.69 38.28
C ARG A 121 43.26 16.76 39.26
N ASN A 122 42.51 16.36 40.29
CA ASN A 122 42.12 17.28 41.36
C ASN A 122 43.35 17.58 42.24
N PRO A 123 43.78 18.85 42.37
CA PRO A 123 45.02 19.18 43.09
C PRO A 123 44.93 18.95 44.60
N LYS A 124 43.72 18.93 45.20
CA LYS A 124 43.54 18.72 46.64
C LYS A 124 43.43 17.25 47.05
N THR A 125 43.00 16.36 46.16
CA THR A 125 42.75 14.94 46.47
C THR A 125 43.58 13.96 45.63
N GLY A 126 44.37 14.46 44.67
CA GLY A 126 45.24 13.67 43.79
C GLY A 126 44.53 12.76 42.78
N ARG A 127 43.20 12.59 42.88
CA ARG A 127 42.37 11.72 42.02
C ARG A 127 42.11 12.37 40.66
N TYR A 128 42.04 11.52 39.62
CA TYR A 128 41.62 11.93 38.28
C TYR A 128 40.09 11.84 38.13
N SER A 129 39.47 12.93 37.69
CA SER A 129 38.07 12.98 37.24
C SER A 129 38.00 12.93 35.71
N LEU A 130 37.02 12.18 35.17
CA LEU A 130 36.70 12.17 33.75
C LEU A 130 35.96 13.46 33.38
N ILE A 131 36.31 14.05 32.25
CA ILE A 131 35.77 15.30 31.72
C ILE A 131 35.45 15.10 30.24
N ASP A 132 34.17 15.03 29.90
CA ASP A 132 33.66 14.84 28.53
C ASP A 132 32.97 16.08 27.93
N ASP A 133 33.06 17.23 28.61
CA ASP A 133 32.50 18.51 28.16
C ASP A 133 33.38 19.29 27.18
N GLN A 134 34.61 18.82 26.94
CA GLN A 134 35.52 19.39 25.95
C GLN A 134 34.91 19.32 24.53
N PRO A 135 35.19 20.28 23.63
CA PRO A 135 34.61 20.29 22.28
C PRO A 135 34.81 18.98 21.51
N LEU A 136 36.01 18.40 21.61
CA LEU A 136 36.39 17.13 20.99
C LEU A 136 35.45 15.97 21.36
N PHE A 137 35.11 15.85 22.64
CA PHE A 137 34.22 14.79 23.13
C PHE A 137 32.75 15.12 22.92
N THR A 138 32.37 16.40 23.00
CA THR A 138 31.01 16.86 22.72
C THR A 138 30.62 16.64 21.26
N GLU A 139 31.54 16.86 20.31
CA GLU A 139 31.30 16.57 18.90
C GLU A 139 31.26 15.07 18.62
N ALA A 140 32.18 14.28 19.17
CA ALA A 140 32.12 12.82 19.10
C ALA A 140 30.79 12.25 19.64
N LYS A 141 30.32 12.76 20.79
CA LYS A 141 29.04 12.43 21.41
C LYS A 141 27.82 12.82 20.56
N ARG A 142 27.96 13.82 19.67
CA ARG A 142 26.91 14.23 18.71
C ARG A 142 26.88 13.35 17.46
N VAL A 143 28.02 12.79 17.05
CA VAL A 143 28.16 11.98 15.83
C VAL A 143 27.97 10.47 16.11
N TRP A 144 28.13 10.04 17.36
CA TRP A 144 28.05 8.64 17.74
C TRP A 144 26.61 8.08 17.75
N GLU A 145 26.36 7.09 16.89
CA GLU A 145 25.12 6.32 16.83
C GLU A 145 25.38 4.84 17.13
N LYS A 146 24.62 4.24 18.05
CA LYS A 146 24.70 2.79 18.30
C LYS A 146 23.52 2.06 17.69
N LYS A 147 23.80 1.13 16.77
CA LYS A 147 22.83 0.12 16.35
C LYS A 147 22.82 -1.00 17.37
N PHE A 148 21.64 -1.36 17.88
CA PHE A 148 21.45 -2.54 18.72
C PHE A 148 20.45 -3.50 18.11
N GLY A 149 20.62 -4.79 18.40
CA GLY A 149 19.62 -5.82 18.19
C GLY A 149 19.38 -6.53 19.52
N THR A 150 18.17 -6.44 20.08
CA THR A 150 17.75 -7.21 21.25
C THR A 150 17.02 -8.46 20.80
N ASP A 151 17.55 -9.61 21.21
CA ASP A 151 17.01 -10.93 20.91
C ASP A 151 16.12 -11.39 22.07
N GLY A 152 14.84 -11.58 21.80
CA GLY A 152 13.83 -12.01 22.77
C GLY A 152 13.14 -13.29 22.33
N LYS A 153 12.48 -13.98 23.26
CA LYS A 153 11.67 -15.16 22.96
C LYS A 153 10.22 -14.88 23.33
N GLU A 154 9.33 -14.93 22.35
CA GLU A 154 7.90 -14.64 22.53
C GLU A 154 7.10 -15.93 22.31
N SER A 155 6.07 -16.17 23.13
CA SER A 155 5.36 -17.44 23.16
C SER A 155 3.85 -17.24 23.27
N TYR A 156 3.09 -17.92 22.43
CA TYR A 156 1.64 -17.86 22.35
C TYR A 156 1.04 -19.26 22.47
N THR A 157 -0.20 -19.38 22.95
CA THR A 157 -0.90 -20.67 22.91
C THR A 157 -1.12 -21.12 21.46
N LYS A 158 -1.07 -22.44 21.23
CA LYS A 158 -1.16 -23.07 19.91
C LYS A 158 -2.33 -22.56 19.06
N LEU A 159 -3.49 -22.33 19.69
CA LEU A 159 -4.70 -21.81 19.04
C LEU A 159 -4.55 -20.34 18.59
N VAL A 160 -4.01 -19.49 19.48
CA VAL A 160 -3.80 -18.06 19.21
C VAL A 160 -2.76 -17.86 18.12
N MET A 161 -1.69 -18.67 18.12
CA MET A 161 -0.67 -18.62 17.08
C MET A 161 -1.23 -19.03 15.70
N ARG A 162 -2.07 -20.08 15.64
CA ARG A 162 -2.75 -20.52 14.41
C ARG A 162 -3.69 -19.46 13.84
N GLY A 163 -4.52 -18.85 14.68
CA GLY A 163 -5.49 -17.84 14.27
C GLY A 163 -4.85 -16.51 13.85
N LEU A 164 -3.79 -16.06 14.54
CA LEU A 164 -3.15 -14.76 14.24
C LEU A 164 -2.11 -14.81 13.12
N PHE A 165 -1.43 -15.94 12.92
CA PHE A 165 -0.22 -15.99 12.08
C PHE A 165 -0.26 -17.03 10.94
N PHE A 166 -1.01 -18.13 11.08
CA PHE A 166 -0.99 -19.24 10.11
C PHE A 166 -2.32 -19.45 9.35
N GLY A 167 -3.34 -18.63 9.59
CA GLY A 167 -4.65 -18.78 8.95
C GLY A 167 -5.27 -20.16 9.20
N ASN A 168 -5.08 -20.71 10.40
CA ASN A 168 -5.45 -22.08 10.81
C ASN A 168 -4.76 -23.24 10.05
N SER A 169 -3.83 -22.99 9.13
CA SER A 169 -3.02 -24.04 8.48
C SER A 169 -1.86 -24.52 9.37
N GLU A 170 -1.28 -25.69 9.05
CA GLU A 170 -0.03 -26.17 9.63
C GLU A 170 1.13 -25.98 8.65
N SER A 171 2.18 -25.26 9.05
CA SER A 171 3.47 -25.22 8.33
C SER A 171 4.63 -25.03 9.31
N ALA A 172 5.75 -25.68 9.01
CA ALA A 172 6.93 -25.70 9.88
C ALA A 172 7.88 -24.52 9.59
N GLY A 173 8.27 -23.80 10.64
CA GLY A 173 9.37 -22.84 10.69
C GLY A 173 10.15 -22.98 12.01
N GLU A 174 10.97 -22.02 12.39
CA GLU A 174 11.75 -22.01 13.66
C GLU A 174 10.88 -21.80 14.94
N VAL A 175 9.71 -22.44 14.99
CA VAL A 175 8.75 -22.36 16.08
C VAL A 175 8.89 -23.60 16.97
N THR A 176 9.43 -23.41 18.17
CA THR A 176 9.57 -24.50 19.15
C THR A 176 8.28 -24.69 19.95
N GLU A 177 7.73 -25.91 19.95
CA GLU A 177 6.57 -26.29 20.76
C GLU A 177 7.01 -26.69 22.17
N PHE A 178 6.34 -26.18 23.20
CA PHE A 178 6.51 -26.67 24.58
C PHE A 178 5.16 -26.75 25.29
N LYS A 179 5.03 -27.73 26.20
CA LYS A 179 3.82 -27.93 27.02
C LYS A 179 4.01 -27.31 28.40
N SER A 180 3.03 -26.56 28.85
CA SER A 180 2.94 -26.11 30.23
C SER A 180 2.42 -27.25 31.15
N LYS A 181 2.56 -27.07 32.47
CA LYS A 181 2.22 -28.11 33.47
C LYS A 181 0.72 -28.49 33.50
N ASP A 182 -0.13 -27.60 33.01
CA ASP A 182 -1.58 -27.77 32.79
C ASP A 182 -1.93 -28.48 31.46
N GLY A 183 -0.93 -28.93 30.69
CA GLY A 183 -1.12 -29.65 29.43
C GLY A 183 -1.29 -28.76 28.20
N THR A 184 -1.48 -27.45 28.36
CA THR A 184 -1.62 -26.48 27.27
C THR A 184 -0.34 -26.38 26.44
N CYS A 185 -0.44 -26.56 25.11
CA CYS A 185 0.66 -26.36 24.16
C CYS A 185 0.86 -24.88 23.82
N PHE A 186 2.11 -24.43 23.93
CA PHE A 186 2.58 -23.13 23.51
C PHE A 186 3.57 -23.26 22.35
N TYR A 187 3.47 -22.32 21.41
CA TYR A 187 4.43 -22.14 20.34
C TYR A 187 5.31 -20.92 20.66
N SER A 188 6.62 -21.14 20.65
CA SER A 188 7.64 -20.17 21.05
C SER A 188 8.58 -19.89 19.87
N PHE A 189 8.71 -18.63 19.50
CA PHE A 189 9.58 -18.18 18.40
C PHE A 189 10.52 -17.06 18.83
N ARG A 190 11.62 -16.92 18.08
CA ARG A 190 12.67 -15.94 18.32
C ARG A 190 12.27 -14.58 17.71
N LYS A 191 12.51 -13.50 18.44
CA LYS A 191 12.14 -12.13 18.07
C LYS A 191 13.35 -11.21 18.19
N MET A 192 13.88 -10.80 17.05
CA MET A 192 14.96 -9.82 16.96
C MET A 192 14.35 -8.41 16.84
N THR A 193 14.69 -7.51 17.75
CA THR A 193 14.27 -6.10 17.70
C THR A 193 15.49 -5.22 17.43
N ALA A 194 15.57 -4.61 16.26
CA ALA A 194 16.70 -3.76 15.87
C ALA A 194 16.34 -2.26 15.93
N GLY A 195 17.25 -1.45 16.48
CA GLY A 195 17.08 0.00 16.64
C GLY A 195 18.39 0.77 16.51
N VAL A 196 18.28 2.09 16.32
CA VAL A 196 19.40 3.04 16.35
C VAL A 196 19.20 3.98 17.52
N GLU A 197 20.18 4.04 18.42
CA GLU A 197 20.17 4.89 19.60
C GLU A 197 21.14 6.07 19.39
N THR A 198 20.58 7.28 19.38
CA THR A 198 21.31 8.57 19.32
C THR A 198 21.38 9.17 20.71
N GLY A 199 22.57 9.61 21.15
CA GLY A 199 22.78 10.05 22.54
C GLY A 199 21.94 11.25 22.99
N GLN A 200 21.21 11.09 24.09
CA GLN A 200 20.66 12.18 24.91
C GLN A 200 21.25 12.14 26.33
N GLU A 201 21.29 13.29 27.01
CA GLU A 201 21.70 13.38 28.41
C GLU A 201 20.66 12.70 29.33
N SER A 202 21.09 11.69 30.09
CA SER A 202 20.27 11.05 31.12
C SER A 202 20.90 11.21 32.51
N SER A 203 20.19 11.93 33.39
CA SER A 203 20.40 11.83 34.83
C SER A 203 19.66 10.59 35.37
N LEU A 204 20.28 9.90 36.34
CA LEU A 204 19.62 8.84 37.12
C LEU A 204 18.39 9.45 37.85
N GLY A 205 17.26 8.78 38.06
CA GLY A 205 16.90 7.38 37.82
C GLY A 205 16.27 6.80 39.09
N TYR A 206 14.99 6.41 39.07
CA TYR A 206 14.32 5.71 40.19
C TYR A 206 13.24 4.71 39.74
N THR A 207 12.98 3.75 40.62
CA THR A 207 12.33 2.46 40.37
C THR A 207 10.79 2.49 40.43
N LYS A 208 10.16 1.50 39.77
CA LYS A 208 8.71 1.25 39.85
C LYS A 208 8.24 1.01 41.29
N GLN A 209 7.15 1.65 41.69
CA GLN A 209 6.08 1.03 42.49
C GLN A 209 4.70 1.48 41.98
N ALA A 210 3.69 0.64 42.19
CA ALA A 210 2.35 0.82 41.67
C ALA A 210 1.34 1.06 42.80
N LYS A 211 0.48 2.07 42.62
CA LYS A 211 -0.91 2.24 43.10
C LYS A 211 -1.24 3.73 43.09
N GLY A 212 -2.07 4.17 42.15
CA GLY A 212 -2.69 5.49 42.19
C GLY A 212 -3.97 5.42 43.00
N THR A 213 -4.00 6.08 44.16
CA THR A 213 -5.20 6.33 44.98
C THR A 213 -5.59 7.80 44.87
N GLN A 214 -6.84 8.11 45.27
CA GLN A 214 -7.49 9.44 45.21
C GLN A 214 -6.58 10.62 45.60
N GLN A 215 -5.68 10.42 46.58
CA GLN A 215 -4.66 11.40 46.99
C GLN A 215 -3.85 12.01 45.84
N GLN A 216 -3.67 11.35 44.69
CA GLN A 216 -2.97 11.95 43.54
C GLN A 216 -3.78 13.03 42.81
N ALA A 217 -5.12 13.01 42.89
CA ALA A 217 -5.98 14.06 42.35
C ALA A 217 -6.00 15.27 43.30
N ASP A 218 -6.32 15.03 44.57
CA ASP A 218 -6.39 16.06 45.61
C ASP A 218 -5.03 16.78 45.79
N MET A 219 -3.91 16.05 45.64
CA MET A 219 -2.55 16.63 45.67
C MET A 219 -2.18 17.37 44.38
N LEU A 220 -2.82 17.09 43.23
CA LEU A 220 -2.65 17.86 42.00
C LEU A 220 -3.44 19.17 42.06
N GLU A 221 -4.69 19.14 42.52
CA GLU A 221 -5.51 20.34 42.73
C GLU A 221 -4.87 21.28 43.76
N ALA A 222 -4.43 20.74 44.91
CA ALA A 222 -3.66 21.48 45.90
C ALA A 222 -2.24 21.89 45.44
N MET A 223 -1.71 21.33 44.34
CA MET A 223 -0.50 21.83 43.67
C MET A 223 -0.83 22.99 42.71
N PHE A 224 -1.97 23.00 42.05
CA PHE A 224 -2.36 24.12 41.18
C PHE A 224 -2.67 25.39 41.98
N ASP A 225 -3.32 25.28 43.14
CA ASP A 225 -3.59 26.44 44.02
C ASP A 225 -2.36 26.92 44.82
N LYS A 226 -1.32 26.09 44.98
CA LYS A 226 -0.06 26.46 45.68
C LYS A 226 1.08 26.84 44.75
N LEU A 227 1.00 26.49 43.47
CA LEU A 227 1.93 27.02 42.48
C LEU A 227 1.37 28.37 42.03
N ASP A 228 1.99 29.44 42.49
CA ASP A 228 2.01 30.69 41.73
C ASP A 228 2.89 30.42 40.48
N TRP A 229 2.27 30.26 39.30
CA TRP A 229 2.93 29.76 38.06
C TRP A 229 3.87 30.79 37.41
N SER A 230 4.82 31.29 38.18
CA SER A 230 6.02 31.95 37.68
C SER A 230 7.01 30.90 37.17
N MET A 231 6.99 30.59 35.87
CA MET A 231 8.13 29.89 35.26
C MET A 231 9.40 30.75 35.41
N PRO A 232 10.54 30.19 35.87
CA PRO A 232 11.79 30.93 35.98
C PRO A 232 12.44 31.09 34.59
N TYR A 233 12.05 32.14 33.88
CA TYR A 233 12.78 32.62 32.70
C TYR A 233 14.18 33.04 33.13
N LYS A 234 15.21 32.62 32.40
CA LYS A 234 16.55 33.18 32.60
C LYS A 234 16.53 34.61 32.04
N GLY A 235 17.32 35.52 32.61
CA GLY A 235 17.43 36.90 32.10
C GLY A 235 17.94 37.03 30.66
N THR A 236 18.35 35.91 30.03
CA THR A 236 18.75 35.77 28.63
C THR A 236 17.63 35.29 27.70
N ASP A 237 16.49 34.85 28.24
CA ASP A 237 15.37 34.32 27.45
C ASP A 237 14.48 35.48 26.97
N ALA A 238 14.21 35.56 25.67
CA ALA A 238 13.44 36.65 25.09
C ALA A 238 11.97 36.63 25.56
N LEU A 239 11.45 37.78 26.00
CA LEU A 239 10.05 37.96 26.45
C LEU A 239 9.02 37.68 25.35
N VAL A 240 9.44 37.83 24.08
CA VAL A 240 8.69 37.48 22.87
C VAL A 240 9.62 36.70 21.95
N VAL A 241 9.20 35.51 21.53
CA VAL A 241 9.92 34.71 20.54
C VAL A 241 9.56 35.23 19.15
N GLU A 242 10.54 35.81 18.45
CA GLU A 242 10.36 36.21 17.05
C GLU A 242 10.10 34.98 16.15
N PRO A 243 9.24 35.12 15.11
CA PRO A 243 9.00 34.09 14.10
C PRO A 243 10.28 33.38 13.64
N GLY A 244 10.27 32.05 13.71
CA GLY A 244 11.38 31.20 13.30
C GLY A 244 12.53 31.01 14.29
N LYS A 245 12.70 31.86 15.33
CA LYS A 245 13.72 31.62 16.39
C LYS A 245 13.38 30.37 17.22
N LYS A 246 14.35 29.84 17.97
CA LYS A 246 14.14 28.63 18.78
C LYS A 246 13.31 28.96 20.02
N LEU A 247 12.26 28.16 20.27
CA LEU A 247 11.56 28.16 21.55
C LEU A 247 12.54 27.91 22.71
N PRO A 248 12.41 28.62 23.84
CA PRO A 248 13.13 28.30 25.08
C PRO A 248 12.94 26.82 25.45
N LYS A 249 14.03 26.16 25.88
CA LYS A 249 14.01 24.73 26.24
C LYS A 249 12.89 24.34 27.22
N PRO A 250 12.56 25.14 28.27
CA PRO A 250 11.46 24.81 29.18
C PRO A 250 10.09 24.74 28.47
N MET A 251 9.79 25.69 27.58
CA MET A 251 8.52 25.75 26.84
C MET A 251 8.37 24.57 25.89
N ALA A 252 9.44 24.20 25.18
CA ALA A 252 9.45 23.04 24.29
C ALA A 252 9.19 21.72 25.04
N ALA A 253 9.91 21.48 26.15
CA ALA A 253 9.71 20.29 26.98
C ALA A 253 8.29 20.21 27.58
N PHE A 254 7.71 21.37 27.92
CA PHE A 254 6.35 21.44 28.46
C PHE A 254 5.28 21.14 27.40
N LEU A 255 5.43 21.66 26.18
CA LEU A 255 4.59 21.32 25.02
C LEU A 255 4.68 19.82 24.68
N GLU A 256 5.88 19.23 24.69
CA GLU A 256 6.07 17.80 24.42
C GLU A 256 5.33 16.93 25.46
N LYS A 257 5.36 17.31 26.74
CA LYS A 257 4.61 16.65 27.81
C LYS A 257 3.09 16.78 27.62
N ALA A 258 2.60 17.94 27.18
CA ALA A 258 1.19 18.15 26.85
C ALA A 258 0.75 17.29 25.65
N VAL A 259 1.56 17.26 24.58
CA VAL A 259 1.35 16.41 23.39
C VAL A 259 1.26 14.93 23.77
N ALA A 260 2.19 14.42 24.59
CA ALA A 260 2.17 13.04 25.07
C ALA A 260 0.90 12.73 25.90
N THR A 261 0.46 13.68 26.73
CA THR A 261 -0.74 13.53 27.57
C THR A 261 -2.02 13.50 26.73
N GLN A 262 -2.16 14.38 25.73
CA GLN A 262 -3.31 14.40 24.83
C GLN A 262 -3.39 13.13 23.96
N ILE A 263 -2.25 12.61 23.49
CA ILE A 263 -2.20 11.33 22.76
C ILE A 263 -2.69 10.18 23.65
N ARG A 264 -2.28 10.12 24.92
CA ARG A 264 -2.75 9.10 25.86
C ARG A 264 -4.26 9.19 26.09
N LEU A 265 -4.76 10.39 26.43
CA LEU A 265 -6.19 10.59 26.68
C LEU A 265 -7.04 10.21 25.47
N GLY A 266 -6.69 10.71 24.27
CA GLY A 266 -7.42 10.38 23.05
C GLY A 266 -7.40 8.88 22.69
N GLY A 267 -6.36 8.15 23.10
CA GLY A 267 -6.31 6.68 22.99
C GLY A 267 -7.26 5.97 23.96
N GLU A 268 -7.53 6.55 25.13
CA GLU A 268 -8.44 6.01 26.14
C GLU A 268 -9.93 6.33 25.88
N THR A 269 -10.24 7.37 25.08
CA THR A 269 -11.62 7.75 24.71
C THR A 269 -12.25 6.83 23.65
N MET A 270 -11.51 5.90 23.05
CA MET A 270 -11.96 5.01 21.97
C MET A 270 -12.69 3.76 22.49
N LEU A 271 -13.79 3.95 23.21
CA LEU A 271 -14.72 2.88 23.63
C LEU A 271 -15.94 2.81 22.70
N PRO A 272 -16.36 1.62 22.22
CA PRO A 272 -17.50 1.48 21.33
C PRO A 272 -18.79 1.11 22.08
N GLN A 273 -19.69 2.06 22.30
CA GLN A 273 -21.11 1.80 22.58
C GLN A 273 -22.00 2.89 21.95
N GLU A 274 -23.28 2.55 21.74
CA GLU A 274 -24.26 3.40 21.07
C GLU A 274 -24.85 4.46 22.02
N SER A 275 -25.56 5.43 21.44
CA SER A 275 -25.94 6.74 22.01
C SER A 275 -26.28 6.78 23.51
N SER A 276 -25.36 7.34 24.31
CA SER A 276 -25.65 7.97 25.61
C SER A 276 -25.10 9.40 25.66
N ASP A 277 -25.66 10.27 26.50
CA ASP A 277 -25.20 11.65 26.69
C ASP A 277 -23.72 11.70 27.16
N VAL A 278 -23.27 10.69 27.90
CA VAL A 278 -21.86 10.50 28.29
C VAL A 278 -20.97 10.26 27.07
N TYR A 279 -21.42 9.45 26.10
CA TYR A 279 -20.66 9.21 24.86
C TYR A 279 -20.53 10.49 24.02
N ASP A 280 -21.59 11.29 23.88
CA ASP A 280 -21.51 12.56 23.14
C ASP A 280 -20.64 13.60 23.85
N LYS A 281 -20.61 13.63 25.19
CA LYS A 281 -19.67 14.44 25.98
C LYS A 281 -18.22 13.99 25.78
N LEU A 282 -17.95 12.68 25.83
CA LEU A 282 -16.62 12.10 25.56
C LEU A 282 -16.16 12.35 24.12
N LYS A 283 -17.05 12.24 23.14
CA LYS A 283 -16.78 12.52 21.72
C LYS A 283 -16.44 14.00 21.49
N LYS A 284 -17.16 14.92 22.13
CA LYS A 284 -16.82 16.37 22.12
C LYS A 284 -15.45 16.63 22.77
N ALA A 285 -15.18 16.04 23.93
CA ALA A 285 -13.88 16.15 24.61
C ALA A 285 -12.72 15.55 23.80
N TYR A 286 -12.95 14.45 23.08
CA TYR A 286 -11.99 13.88 22.14
C TYR A 286 -11.69 14.82 20.97
N VAL A 287 -12.71 15.44 20.36
CA VAL A 287 -12.52 16.40 19.26
C VAL A 287 -11.70 17.62 19.72
N GLU A 288 -11.99 18.17 20.89
CA GLU A 288 -11.23 19.29 21.45
C GLU A 288 -9.80 18.87 21.83
N SER A 289 -9.62 17.64 22.34
CA SER A 289 -8.30 17.02 22.58
C SER A 289 -7.46 16.89 21.30
N GLN A 290 -8.06 16.47 20.18
CA GLN A 290 -7.36 16.41 18.89
C GLN A 290 -7.03 17.80 18.33
N LYS A 291 -7.88 18.80 18.57
CA LYS A 291 -7.61 20.20 18.21
C LYS A 291 -6.43 20.75 19.02
N MET A 292 -6.44 20.63 20.34
CA MET A 292 -5.33 21.04 21.21
C MET A 292 -4.02 20.31 20.88
N LEU A 293 -4.08 19.02 20.51
CA LEU A 293 -2.93 18.25 20.02
C LEU A 293 -2.36 18.84 18.72
N GLY A 294 -3.23 19.31 17.81
CA GLY A 294 -2.85 20.04 16.61
C GLY A 294 -2.19 21.38 16.92
N GLU A 295 -2.75 22.14 17.86
CA GLU A 295 -2.27 23.46 18.29
C GLU A 295 -0.92 23.39 19.02
N CYS A 296 -0.75 22.45 19.96
CA CYS A 296 0.55 22.23 20.63
C CYS A 296 1.64 21.80 19.63
N ARG A 297 1.29 20.97 18.64
CA ARG A 297 2.19 20.59 17.54
C ARG A 297 2.48 21.75 16.58
N HIS A 298 1.53 22.64 16.38
CA HIS A 298 1.73 23.86 15.59
C HIS A 298 2.78 24.75 16.26
N ILE A 299 2.65 25.04 17.56
CA ILE A 299 3.62 25.84 18.30
C ILE A 299 5.00 25.15 18.29
N LEU A 300 5.09 23.83 18.52
CA LEU A 300 6.36 23.09 18.44
C LEU A 300 7.04 23.16 17.06
N ALA A 301 6.26 23.06 15.97
CA ALA A 301 6.80 23.00 14.61
C ALA A 301 7.16 24.38 14.04
N TRP A 302 6.30 25.38 14.26
CA TRP A 302 6.38 26.70 13.62
C TRP A 302 6.90 27.79 14.55
N LYS A 303 6.89 27.57 15.88
CA LYS A 303 7.21 28.55 16.93
C LYS A 303 6.34 29.81 16.91
N GLU A 304 5.10 29.66 16.48
CA GLU A 304 4.07 30.70 16.39
C GLU A 304 2.82 30.20 17.13
N MET A 305 2.01 31.12 17.66
CA MET A 305 0.73 30.77 18.24
C MET A 305 -0.26 30.36 17.13
N PRO A 306 -1.27 29.50 17.39
CA PRO A 306 -2.20 29.03 16.35
C PRO A 306 -3.04 30.13 15.68
N ASP A 307 -3.14 31.31 16.30
CA ASP A 307 -3.77 32.52 15.78
C ASP A 307 -2.80 33.44 15.00
N SER A 308 -1.59 32.95 14.71
CA SER A 308 -0.48 33.68 14.07
C SER A 308 0.12 34.83 14.91
N GLN A 309 -0.17 34.91 16.21
CA GLN A 309 0.56 35.82 17.11
C GLN A 309 1.96 35.29 17.44
N PRO A 310 2.95 36.19 17.70
CA PRO A 310 4.25 35.77 18.19
C PRO A 310 4.12 35.14 19.58
N VAL A 311 4.94 34.12 19.87
CA VAL A 311 4.89 33.42 21.16
C VAL A 311 5.52 34.28 22.24
N SER A 312 4.69 35.03 22.97
CA SER A 312 5.06 35.72 24.20
C SER A 312 4.86 34.82 25.42
N LYS A 313 5.55 35.14 26.53
CA LYS A 313 5.32 34.49 27.83
C LYS A 313 3.83 34.44 28.18
N ASP A 314 3.18 35.60 28.16
CA ASP A 314 1.79 35.77 28.63
C ASP A 314 0.78 34.99 27.77
N ASN A 315 0.90 35.04 26.44
CA ASN A 315 0.02 34.28 25.56
C ASN A 315 0.27 32.76 25.64
N PHE A 316 1.53 32.35 25.83
CA PHE A 316 1.89 30.95 26.02
C PHE A 316 1.37 30.39 27.34
N ASP A 317 1.58 31.10 28.45
CA ASP A 317 1.13 30.69 29.78
C ASP A 317 -0.41 30.61 29.83
N LYS A 318 -1.12 31.54 29.18
CA LYS A 318 -2.59 31.49 28.97
C LYS A 318 -3.03 30.26 28.17
N PHE A 319 -2.39 30.00 27.03
CA PHE A 319 -2.69 28.83 26.20
C PHE A 319 -2.45 27.52 26.95
N MET A 320 -1.31 27.38 27.63
CA MET A 320 -0.99 26.18 28.39
C MET A 320 -1.91 25.98 29.60
N THR A 321 -2.36 27.05 30.24
CA THR A 321 -3.38 27.01 31.30
C THR A 321 -4.72 26.52 30.75
N PHE A 322 -5.13 26.99 29.57
CA PHE A 322 -6.33 26.49 28.89
C PHE A 322 -6.21 25.00 28.55
N VAL A 323 -5.09 24.58 27.95
CA VAL A 323 -4.83 23.16 27.65
C VAL A 323 -4.88 22.31 28.92
N ALA A 324 -4.28 22.75 30.03
CA ALA A 324 -4.31 22.03 31.30
C ALA A 324 -5.73 21.86 31.85
N LYS A 325 -6.55 22.93 31.88
CA LYS A 325 -7.95 22.88 32.33
C LYS A 325 -8.80 21.92 31.49
N GLN A 326 -8.67 21.96 30.17
CA GLN A 326 -9.39 21.05 29.27
C GLN A 326 -8.89 19.60 29.38
N THR A 327 -7.59 19.40 29.65
CA THR A 327 -7.01 18.07 29.93
C THR A 327 -7.62 17.44 31.17
N LEU A 328 -7.78 18.23 32.24
CA LEU A 328 -8.37 17.78 33.51
C LEU A 328 -9.85 17.42 33.34
N ALA A 329 -10.66 18.32 32.75
CA ALA A 329 -12.07 18.07 32.47
C ALA A 329 -12.30 16.83 31.59
N HIS A 330 -11.44 16.58 30.59
CA HIS A 330 -11.51 15.36 29.77
C HIS A 330 -11.14 14.11 30.59
N HIS A 331 -10.17 14.19 31.51
CA HIS A 331 -9.81 13.08 32.40
C HIS A 331 -10.93 12.74 33.39
N GLU A 332 -11.61 13.74 33.94
CA GLU A 332 -12.79 13.57 34.81
C GLU A 332 -13.98 12.98 34.05
N LEU A 333 -14.28 13.49 32.84
CA LEU A 333 -15.29 12.91 31.96
C LEU A 333 -14.98 11.43 31.63
N LEU A 334 -13.71 11.09 31.40
CA LEU A 334 -13.27 9.71 31.19
C LEU A 334 -13.41 8.85 32.45
N ALA A 335 -13.13 9.39 33.64
CA ALA A 335 -13.30 8.68 34.91
C ALA A 335 -14.79 8.42 35.19
N ASN A 336 -15.63 9.44 35.03
CA ASN A 336 -17.08 9.36 35.21
C ASN A 336 -17.70 8.43 34.17
N GLY A 337 -17.28 8.49 32.90
CA GLY A 337 -17.74 7.55 31.86
C GLY A 337 -17.33 6.11 32.14
N LYS A 338 -16.12 5.87 32.65
CA LYS A 338 -15.68 4.54 33.10
C LYS A 338 -16.43 4.05 34.34
N ALA A 339 -16.92 4.96 35.19
CA ALA A 339 -17.79 4.63 36.33
C ALA A 339 -19.20 4.27 35.86
N VAL A 340 -19.81 5.10 35.01
CA VAL A 340 -21.14 4.84 34.40
C VAL A 340 -21.13 3.51 33.65
N VAL A 341 -20.16 3.24 32.75
CA VAL A 341 -20.05 1.94 32.04
C VAL A 341 -19.85 0.74 32.99
N LYS A 342 -19.35 0.97 34.21
CA LYS A 342 -19.19 -0.07 35.24
C LYS A 342 -20.47 -0.28 36.06
N GLU A 343 -21.30 0.75 36.18
CA GLU A 343 -22.60 0.74 36.86
C GLU A 343 -23.69 0.22 35.90
N GLU A 344 -23.76 0.75 34.68
CA GLU A 344 -24.51 0.20 33.54
C GLU A 344 -24.16 -1.25 33.25
N ARG A 345 -22.92 -1.72 33.53
CA ARG A 345 -22.60 -3.15 33.44
C ARG A 345 -23.21 -4.00 34.56
N LYS A 346 -23.36 -3.46 35.76
CA LYS A 346 -24.10 -4.14 36.84
C LYS A 346 -25.60 -4.14 36.54
N ASP A 347 -26.13 -3.00 36.09
CA ASP A 347 -27.53 -2.90 35.68
C ASP A 347 -27.79 -3.76 34.43
N SER A 348 -26.81 -3.92 33.53
CA SER A 348 -26.87 -4.90 32.43
C SER A 348 -26.90 -6.33 32.96
N GLU A 349 -26.09 -6.69 33.96
CA GLU A 349 -26.17 -8.02 34.59
C GLU A 349 -27.51 -8.25 35.31
N VAL A 350 -28.22 -7.19 35.73
CA VAL A 350 -29.59 -7.25 36.27
C VAL A 350 -30.67 -7.25 35.16
N VAL A 351 -30.46 -6.51 34.07
CA VAL A 351 -31.37 -6.46 32.90
C VAL A 351 -31.27 -7.72 32.04
N PHE A 352 -30.11 -8.37 31.94
CA PHE A 352 -30.01 -9.73 31.42
C PHE A 352 -30.78 -10.76 32.27
N GLY A 353 -31.11 -10.43 33.52
CA GLY A 353 -32.08 -11.17 34.34
C GLY A 353 -33.55 -10.92 33.96
N LYS A 354 -33.86 -9.78 33.34
CA LYS A 354 -35.20 -9.42 32.82
C LYS A 354 -35.39 -9.75 31.34
N ASP A 355 -34.34 -9.79 30.54
CA ASP A 355 -34.40 -10.31 29.17
C ASP A 355 -34.61 -11.84 29.16
N TYR A 356 -34.34 -12.52 30.27
CA TYR A 356 -34.83 -13.88 30.52
C TYR A 356 -36.38 -13.90 30.55
N GLU A 357 -37.05 -12.93 31.18
CA GLU A 357 -38.51 -12.79 31.13
C GLU A 357 -39.02 -12.45 29.72
N GLN A 358 -38.24 -11.74 28.88
CA GLN A 358 -38.62 -11.54 27.45
C GLN A 358 -38.41 -12.77 26.58
N LEU A 359 -37.41 -13.61 26.89
CA LEU A 359 -37.20 -14.90 26.22
C LEU A 359 -38.26 -15.92 26.65
N GLU A 360 -38.64 -15.93 27.93
CA GLU A 360 -39.81 -16.68 28.43
C GLU A 360 -41.10 -16.13 27.80
N LEU A 361 -41.32 -14.81 27.74
CA LEU A 361 -42.49 -14.22 27.07
C LEU A 361 -42.56 -14.56 25.57
N MET A 362 -41.43 -14.64 24.87
CA MET A 362 -41.38 -15.08 23.46
C MET A 362 -41.62 -16.59 23.32
N GLN A 363 -41.23 -17.41 24.30
CA GLN A 363 -41.53 -18.84 24.34
C GLN A 363 -42.99 -19.11 24.75
N ASP A 364 -43.56 -18.29 25.63
CA ASP A 364 -44.98 -18.27 25.97
C ASP A 364 -45.83 -17.79 24.79
N ILE A 365 -45.41 -16.76 24.04
CA ILE A 365 -46.08 -16.36 22.79
C ILE A 365 -46.02 -17.52 21.79
N HIS A 366 -44.91 -18.25 21.67
CA HIS A 366 -44.83 -19.41 20.80
C HIS A 366 -45.73 -20.57 21.25
N SER A 367 -45.83 -20.81 22.57
CA SER A 367 -46.72 -21.82 23.16
C SER A 367 -48.19 -21.42 23.01
N THR A 368 -48.53 -20.15 23.24
CA THR A 368 -49.88 -19.58 23.06
C THR A 368 -50.33 -19.64 21.60
N LEU A 369 -49.43 -19.40 20.64
CA LEU A 369 -49.72 -19.56 19.21
C LEU A 369 -49.92 -21.03 18.83
N GLN A 370 -49.20 -21.98 19.45
CA GLN A 370 -49.48 -23.41 19.29
C GLN A 370 -50.82 -23.82 19.92
N GLU A 371 -51.20 -23.26 21.07
CA GLU A 371 -52.51 -23.49 21.71
C GLU A 371 -53.68 -22.84 20.96
N HIS A 372 -53.44 -21.84 20.12
CA HIS A 372 -54.48 -21.18 19.31
C HIS A 372 -54.58 -21.71 17.86
N GLY A 373 -53.78 -22.70 17.49
CA GLY A 373 -53.96 -23.46 16.24
C GLY A 373 -53.59 -22.74 14.95
N GLU A 374 -52.99 -21.55 15.01
CA GLU A 374 -52.43 -20.87 13.84
C GLU A 374 -50.97 -21.28 13.66
N GLU A 375 -50.70 -22.20 12.73
CA GLU A 375 -49.32 -22.59 12.40
C GLU A 375 -48.51 -21.36 11.91
N PRO A 376 -47.38 -21.00 12.57
CA PRO A 376 -46.56 -19.90 12.11
C PRO A 376 -45.93 -20.26 10.77
N THR A 377 -46.14 -19.40 9.76
CA THR A 377 -45.60 -19.61 8.41
C THR A 377 -44.10 -19.90 8.43
N SER A 378 -43.62 -20.74 7.51
CA SER A 378 -42.25 -21.29 7.58
C SER A 378 -41.14 -20.23 7.56
N SER A 379 -41.40 -19.05 6.98
CA SER A 379 -40.47 -17.91 6.98
C SER A 379 -40.33 -17.24 8.36
N THR A 380 -41.41 -17.09 9.12
CA THR A 380 -41.37 -16.54 10.49
C THR A 380 -40.58 -17.46 11.42
N SER A 381 -40.81 -18.78 11.31
CA SER A 381 -40.05 -19.80 12.04
C SER A 381 -38.55 -19.77 11.69
N GLN A 382 -38.21 -19.55 10.42
CA GLN A 382 -36.82 -19.44 9.98
C GLN A 382 -36.15 -18.16 10.49
N CYS A 383 -36.81 -17.00 10.39
CA CYS A 383 -36.30 -15.72 10.87
C CYS A 383 -35.95 -15.77 12.37
N LEU A 384 -36.83 -16.36 13.19
CA LEU A 384 -36.57 -16.55 14.63
C LEU A 384 -35.34 -17.44 14.87
N ARG A 385 -35.21 -18.56 14.14
CA ARG A 385 -34.00 -19.42 14.23
C ARG A 385 -32.74 -18.65 13.89
N ASP A 386 -32.75 -17.84 12.83
CA ASP A 386 -31.57 -17.09 12.39
C ASP A 386 -31.20 -15.98 13.38
N ILE A 387 -32.18 -15.30 13.99
CA ILE A 387 -31.97 -14.32 15.06
C ILE A 387 -31.38 -14.99 16.31
N THR A 388 -31.93 -16.11 16.78
CA THR A 388 -31.37 -16.86 17.94
C THR A 388 -29.95 -17.36 17.65
N GLN A 389 -29.67 -17.76 16.41
CA GLN A 389 -28.34 -18.18 15.98
C GLN A 389 -27.34 -17.02 15.95
N LEU A 390 -27.72 -15.85 15.42
CA LEU A 390 -26.90 -14.64 15.46
C LEU A 390 -26.66 -14.17 16.90
N ALA A 391 -27.71 -14.15 17.73
CA ALA A 391 -27.61 -13.77 19.14
C ALA A 391 -26.62 -14.67 19.91
N SER A 392 -26.62 -15.98 19.67
CA SER A 392 -25.74 -16.92 20.37
C SER A 392 -24.25 -16.86 19.98
N ILE A 393 -23.84 -16.00 19.04
CA ILE A 393 -22.44 -15.77 18.65
C ILE A 393 -21.60 -15.27 19.85
N GLY A 394 -20.42 -15.85 20.06
CA GLY A 394 -19.55 -15.49 21.19
C GLY A 394 -20.14 -15.84 22.56
N SER A 395 -21.08 -16.81 22.60
CA SER A 395 -21.91 -17.11 23.78
C SER A 395 -22.69 -15.88 24.24
N TYR A 396 -23.55 -15.35 23.36
CA TYR A 396 -24.36 -14.15 23.60
C TYR A 396 -23.49 -12.92 23.89
N GLY A 397 -22.47 -12.71 23.05
CA GLY A 397 -21.53 -11.59 23.16
C GLY A 397 -20.51 -11.67 24.32
N LYS A 398 -20.67 -12.61 25.25
CA LYS A 398 -19.82 -12.78 26.45
C LYS A 398 -18.32 -12.95 26.13
N PHE A 399 -17.99 -13.51 24.97
CA PHE A 399 -16.62 -13.74 24.51
C PHE A 399 -16.37 -13.11 23.14
N SER A 400 -16.04 -11.81 23.11
CA SER A 400 -15.78 -11.04 21.88
C SER A 400 -14.68 -11.66 20.98
N ASN A 401 -13.70 -12.33 21.58
CA ASN A 401 -12.64 -13.06 20.87
C ASN A 401 -13.13 -14.36 20.18
N LYS A 402 -14.32 -14.87 20.52
CA LYS A 402 -14.97 -16.00 19.85
C LYS A 402 -15.95 -15.57 18.77
N CYS A 403 -16.51 -14.35 18.83
CA CYS A 403 -17.56 -13.90 17.91
C CYS A 403 -17.19 -14.10 16.43
N TYR A 404 -15.96 -13.80 16.02
CA TYR A 404 -15.52 -14.04 14.64
C TYR A 404 -15.51 -15.53 14.27
N SER A 405 -15.01 -16.41 15.13
CA SER A 405 -14.98 -17.85 14.86
C SER A 405 -16.38 -18.47 14.85
N ASP A 406 -17.27 -18.03 15.75
CA ASP A 406 -18.65 -18.53 15.81
C ASP A 406 -19.51 -17.98 14.66
N LEU A 407 -19.23 -16.76 14.17
CA LEU A 407 -19.82 -16.21 12.96
C LEU A 407 -19.35 -17.01 11.72
N MET A 408 -18.03 -17.14 11.52
CA MET A 408 -17.49 -17.87 10.37
C MET A 408 -17.96 -19.33 10.36
N ARG A 409 -18.01 -20.03 11.50
CA ARG A 409 -18.53 -21.42 11.57
C ARG A 409 -20.00 -21.57 11.13
N ARG A 410 -20.80 -20.49 11.19
CA ARG A 410 -22.20 -20.46 10.73
C ARG A 410 -22.34 -19.95 9.31
N VAL A 411 -21.48 -19.04 8.90
CA VAL A 411 -21.50 -18.44 7.56
C VAL A 411 -20.81 -19.34 6.53
N GLU A 412 -19.67 -19.95 6.86
CA GLU A 412 -18.90 -20.85 5.96
C GLU A 412 -19.74 -21.99 5.36
N PRO A 413 -20.58 -22.74 6.12
CA PRO A 413 -21.46 -23.76 5.54
C PRO A 413 -22.53 -23.21 4.58
N ASN A 414 -22.84 -21.91 4.69
CA ASN A 414 -23.79 -21.20 3.85
C ASN A 414 -23.12 -20.43 2.69
N ILE A 415 -21.77 -20.41 2.61
CA ILE A 415 -21.04 -19.85 1.47
C ILE A 415 -20.96 -20.91 0.37
N ALA A 416 -21.89 -20.86 -0.59
CA ALA A 416 -21.92 -21.76 -1.74
C ALA A 416 -20.98 -21.31 -2.90
N VAL A 417 -19.85 -20.68 -2.56
CA VAL A 417 -18.84 -20.20 -3.52
C VAL A 417 -17.86 -21.32 -3.83
N ALA A 418 -17.50 -21.48 -5.11
CA ALA A 418 -16.50 -22.45 -5.57
C ALA A 418 -15.19 -22.38 -4.76
N GLU A 419 -14.64 -23.55 -4.41
CA GLU A 419 -13.35 -23.65 -3.72
C GLU A 419 -12.21 -23.03 -4.55
N THR A 420 -11.13 -22.63 -3.87
CA THR A 420 -9.96 -22.10 -4.57
C THR A 420 -9.14 -23.22 -5.21
N TYR A 421 -8.83 -23.06 -6.50
CA TYR A 421 -7.93 -23.99 -7.19
C TYR A 421 -6.49 -23.79 -6.70
N LYS A 422 -5.95 -24.83 -6.06
CA LYS A 422 -4.63 -24.82 -5.43
C LYS A 422 -3.58 -25.37 -6.39
N THR A 423 -2.57 -24.56 -6.70
CA THR A 423 -1.50 -24.95 -7.62
C THR A 423 -0.14 -24.53 -7.10
N LYS A 424 0.87 -25.38 -7.30
CA LYS A 424 2.26 -25.07 -6.94
C LYS A 424 2.90 -24.21 -8.02
N LEU A 425 3.50 -23.10 -7.61
CA LEU A 425 4.22 -22.16 -8.49
C LEU A 425 5.57 -21.82 -7.88
N HIS A 426 6.53 -21.51 -8.75
CA HIS A 426 7.79 -20.92 -8.32
C HIS A 426 7.67 -19.40 -8.32
N PHE A 427 8.25 -18.80 -7.28
CA PHE A 427 8.36 -17.38 -7.03
C PHE A 427 9.83 -17.02 -6.87
N ALA A 428 10.18 -15.75 -7.08
CA ALA A 428 11.53 -15.26 -6.90
C ALA A 428 12.03 -15.47 -5.45
N ASN A 429 13.33 -15.77 -5.29
CA ASN A 429 13.93 -15.97 -3.97
C ASN A 429 13.72 -14.75 -3.05
N PRO A 430 13.49 -14.95 -1.74
CA PRO A 430 13.64 -16.20 -0.99
C PRO A 430 12.41 -17.12 -1.01
N ALA A 431 11.33 -16.78 -1.71
CA ALA A 431 10.06 -17.51 -1.63
C ALA A 431 10.16 -18.94 -2.22
N GLY A 432 10.71 -19.11 -3.41
CA GLY A 432 10.86 -20.45 -4.01
C GLY A 432 9.51 -21.05 -4.43
N GLU A 433 9.27 -22.34 -4.17
CA GLU A 433 7.99 -22.98 -4.51
C GLU A 433 6.93 -22.78 -3.41
N HIS A 434 5.78 -22.22 -3.76
CA HIS A 434 4.62 -22.12 -2.87
C HIS A 434 3.31 -22.51 -3.57
N THR A 435 2.32 -22.89 -2.77
CA THR A 435 0.95 -23.05 -3.23
C THR A 435 0.30 -21.68 -3.42
N GLN A 436 -0.17 -21.40 -4.64
CA GLN A 436 -1.02 -20.28 -4.96
C GLN A 436 -2.47 -20.77 -5.08
N GLU A 437 -3.39 -19.97 -4.55
CA GLU A 437 -4.82 -20.16 -4.70
C GLU A 437 -5.36 -19.25 -5.81
N VAL A 438 -6.24 -19.79 -6.67
CA VAL A 438 -6.85 -19.09 -7.81
C VAL A 438 -8.35 -19.38 -7.83
N LEU A 439 -9.18 -18.33 -7.88
CA LEU A 439 -10.61 -18.50 -8.15
C LEU A 439 -10.81 -18.65 -9.66
N LEU A 440 -11.13 -19.87 -10.10
CA LEU A 440 -11.26 -20.22 -11.50
C LEU A 440 -12.54 -19.62 -12.09
N PRO A 441 -12.46 -18.82 -13.18
CA PRO A 441 -13.63 -18.29 -13.87
C PRO A 441 -14.75 -19.30 -14.17
N HIS A 442 -14.44 -20.50 -14.68
CA HIS A 442 -15.49 -21.49 -15.01
C HIS A 442 -16.18 -22.09 -13.78
N GLU A 443 -15.42 -22.40 -12.71
CA GLU A 443 -15.99 -22.98 -11.48
C GLU A 443 -16.83 -21.95 -10.74
N LEU A 444 -16.36 -20.70 -10.62
CA LEU A 444 -17.12 -19.62 -10.02
C LEU A 444 -18.41 -19.31 -10.81
N PHE A 445 -18.32 -19.31 -12.15
CA PHE A 445 -19.48 -19.12 -13.02
C PHE A 445 -20.52 -20.25 -12.89
N ALA A 446 -20.07 -21.50 -12.74
CA ALA A 446 -20.94 -22.65 -12.48
C ALA A 446 -21.57 -22.59 -11.08
N SER A 447 -20.78 -22.36 -10.03
CA SER A 447 -21.24 -22.18 -8.63
C SER A 447 -22.29 -21.07 -8.53
N MET A 448 -22.08 -19.94 -9.20
CA MET A 448 -23.09 -18.87 -9.26
C MET A 448 -24.41 -19.30 -9.92
N PHE A 449 -24.35 -20.12 -10.96
CA PHE A 449 -25.56 -20.65 -11.61
C PHE A 449 -26.27 -21.73 -10.77
N GLU A 450 -25.49 -22.64 -10.16
CA GLU A 450 -25.96 -23.77 -9.34
C GLU A 450 -26.59 -23.31 -8.02
N HIS A 451 -26.02 -22.29 -7.36
CA HIS A 451 -26.40 -21.90 -5.99
C HIS A 451 -26.97 -20.49 -5.84
N GLU A 452 -26.63 -19.57 -6.75
CA GLU A 452 -26.93 -18.13 -6.66
C GLU A 452 -27.71 -17.65 -7.90
N ASN A 453 -28.68 -18.46 -8.34
CA ASN A 453 -29.28 -18.38 -9.67
C ASN A 453 -29.84 -16.98 -10.02
N GLU A 454 -30.53 -16.33 -9.08
CA GLU A 454 -30.99 -14.95 -9.26
C GLU A 454 -29.83 -13.95 -9.44
N ALA A 455 -28.78 -14.08 -8.63
CA ALA A 455 -27.61 -13.21 -8.73
C ALA A 455 -26.83 -13.48 -10.03
N PHE A 456 -26.77 -14.72 -10.50
CA PHE A 456 -26.21 -15.07 -11.81
C PHE A 456 -26.97 -14.37 -12.95
N PHE A 457 -28.31 -14.45 -12.99
CA PHE A 457 -29.06 -13.74 -14.02
C PHE A 457 -29.00 -12.22 -13.88
N ARG A 458 -29.04 -11.69 -12.66
CA ARG A 458 -28.97 -10.24 -12.37
C ARG A 458 -27.61 -9.61 -12.67
N ASN A 459 -26.51 -10.30 -12.37
CA ASN A 459 -25.16 -9.73 -12.41
C ASN A 459 -24.28 -10.27 -13.56
N VAL A 460 -24.56 -11.48 -14.08
CA VAL A 460 -23.72 -12.18 -15.06
C VAL A 460 -24.43 -12.38 -16.40
N ALA A 461 -25.53 -13.13 -16.43
CA ALA A 461 -26.14 -13.55 -17.69
C ALA A 461 -27.09 -12.52 -18.33
N SER A 462 -27.75 -11.69 -17.53
CA SER A 462 -28.89 -10.86 -17.94
C SER A 462 -30.04 -11.68 -18.55
N ASP A 463 -30.99 -11.04 -19.22
CA ASP A 463 -32.05 -11.72 -19.98
C ASP A 463 -31.59 -12.10 -21.41
N GLU A 464 -32.38 -12.94 -22.10
CA GLU A 464 -32.04 -13.38 -23.47
C GLU A 464 -32.14 -12.25 -24.50
N GLY A 465 -33.05 -11.29 -24.32
CA GLY A 465 -33.17 -10.12 -25.18
C GLY A 465 -31.94 -9.23 -25.09
N THR A 466 -31.47 -8.92 -23.88
CA THR A 466 -30.22 -8.16 -23.65
C THR A 466 -29.01 -8.87 -24.28
N ARG A 467 -28.85 -10.20 -24.10
CA ARG A 467 -27.77 -10.97 -24.74
C ARG A 467 -27.84 -10.91 -26.27
N THR A 468 -29.03 -11.12 -26.83
CA THR A 468 -29.24 -11.15 -28.28
C THR A 468 -28.98 -9.77 -28.89
N LYS A 469 -29.54 -8.70 -28.31
CA LYS A 469 -29.29 -7.31 -28.72
C LYS A 469 -27.80 -6.96 -28.70
N PHE A 470 -27.04 -7.40 -27.68
CA PHE A 470 -25.60 -7.18 -27.62
C PHE A 470 -24.88 -7.82 -28.82
N TRP A 471 -25.09 -9.12 -29.05
CA TRP A 471 -24.38 -9.84 -30.12
C TRP A 471 -24.79 -9.40 -31.52
N ASP A 472 -26.07 -9.06 -31.72
CA ASP A 472 -26.53 -8.51 -32.99
C ASP A 472 -25.97 -7.11 -33.25
N ARG A 473 -25.78 -6.25 -32.23
CA ARG A 473 -25.06 -4.96 -32.37
C ARG A 473 -23.60 -5.18 -32.78
N MET A 474 -22.86 -6.10 -32.13
CA MET A 474 -21.46 -6.44 -32.50
C MET A 474 -21.33 -6.90 -33.96
N ARG A 475 -22.29 -7.71 -34.42
CA ARG A 475 -22.34 -8.24 -35.78
C ARG A 475 -22.68 -7.16 -36.80
N SER A 476 -23.78 -6.44 -36.60
CA SER A 476 -24.29 -5.44 -37.54
C SER A 476 -23.33 -4.28 -37.74
N HIS A 477 -22.67 -3.83 -36.67
CA HIS A 477 -21.75 -2.68 -36.69
C HIS A 477 -20.28 -3.14 -36.83
N SER A 478 -20.06 -4.39 -37.24
CA SER A 478 -18.76 -4.95 -37.62
C SER A 478 -17.64 -4.69 -36.60
N HIS A 479 -17.88 -4.99 -35.32
CA HIS A 479 -16.84 -4.91 -34.28
C HIS A 479 -15.59 -5.68 -34.75
N PRO A 480 -14.35 -5.12 -34.68
CA PRO A 480 -13.18 -5.74 -35.31
C PRO A 480 -12.89 -7.18 -34.88
N ALA A 481 -13.20 -7.55 -33.63
CA ALA A 481 -13.06 -8.93 -33.13
C ALA A 481 -14.16 -9.90 -33.60
N TRP A 482 -15.20 -9.44 -34.30
CA TRP A 482 -16.29 -10.28 -34.82
C TRP A 482 -15.90 -10.98 -36.14
N GLU A 483 -14.93 -10.44 -36.87
CA GLU A 483 -14.43 -11.04 -38.12
C GLU A 483 -13.91 -12.47 -37.88
N ASN A 484 -14.45 -13.44 -38.62
CA ASN A 484 -14.14 -14.87 -38.51
C ASN A 484 -14.25 -15.45 -37.08
N HIS A 485 -15.01 -14.80 -36.20
CA HIS A 485 -15.05 -15.15 -34.79
C HIS A 485 -15.74 -16.52 -34.56
N PRO A 486 -15.18 -17.43 -33.73
CA PRO A 486 -15.74 -18.79 -33.51
C PRO A 486 -17.19 -18.84 -32.98
N LEU A 487 -17.75 -17.71 -32.54
CA LEU A 487 -19.14 -17.57 -32.07
C LEU A 487 -20.15 -17.60 -33.24
N LEU A 488 -19.70 -17.39 -34.49
CA LEU A 488 -20.52 -17.49 -35.70
C LEU A 488 -21.20 -18.86 -35.85
N HIS A 489 -20.61 -19.92 -35.30
CA HIS A 489 -21.11 -21.30 -35.38
C HIS A 489 -21.78 -21.77 -34.08
N ARG A 490 -22.19 -20.86 -33.19
CA ARG A 490 -22.72 -21.19 -31.86
C ARG A 490 -23.96 -20.38 -31.49
N ASN A 491 -24.73 -20.89 -30.54
CA ASN A 491 -25.96 -20.24 -30.08
C ASN A 491 -25.68 -19.00 -29.22
N ILE A 492 -25.82 -17.81 -29.82
CA ILE A 492 -25.63 -16.51 -29.15
C ILE A 492 -26.58 -16.27 -27.96
N LYS A 493 -27.75 -16.93 -27.91
CA LYS A 493 -28.73 -16.79 -26.81
C LYS A 493 -28.21 -17.28 -25.46
N LYS A 494 -27.19 -18.14 -25.48
CA LYS A 494 -26.49 -18.69 -24.30
C LYS A 494 -25.08 -18.11 -24.08
N ALA A 495 -24.62 -17.25 -24.98
CA ALA A 495 -23.30 -16.64 -24.94
C ALA A 495 -23.31 -15.37 -24.08
N ILE A 496 -22.45 -15.31 -23.06
CA ILE A 496 -22.33 -14.16 -22.16
C ILE A 496 -21.01 -13.44 -22.45
N PRO A 497 -21.03 -12.15 -22.86
CA PRO A 497 -19.82 -11.39 -23.11
C PRO A 497 -19.14 -11.01 -21.80
N ILE A 498 -17.87 -11.39 -21.66
CA ILE A 498 -17.05 -11.22 -20.47
C ILE A 498 -15.92 -10.23 -20.76
N SER A 499 -15.68 -9.32 -19.82
CA SER A 499 -14.43 -8.57 -19.75
C SER A 499 -13.45 -9.23 -18.79
N VAL A 500 -12.17 -9.23 -19.13
CA VAL A 500 -11.06 -9.59 -18.24
C VAL A 500 -10.23 -8.34 -18.01
N HIS A 501 -10.17 -7.91 -16.76
CA HIS A 501 -9.50 -6.70 -16.32
C HIS A 501 -8.23 -7.07 -15.55
N GLY A 502 -7.14 -6.34 -15.78
CA GLY A 502 -6.01 -6.32 -14.85
C GLY A 502 -5.46 -4.93 -14.59
N ASP A 503 -4.95 -4.75 -13.37
CA ASP A 503 -4.42 -3.49 -12.83
C ASP A 503 -3.30 -3.77 -11.83
N GLU A 504 -2.41 -2.80 -11.65
CA GLU A 504 -1.21 -2.92 -10.83
C GLU A 504 -1.21 -1.90 -9.68
N VAL A 505 -1.38 -2.39 -8.45
CA VAL A 505 -1.81 -1.57 -7.33
C VAL A 505 -0.75 -1.50 -6.23
N PRO A 506 -0.34 -0.32 -5.76
CA PRO A 506 0.65 -0.21 -4.68
C PRO A 506 0.08 -0.68 -3.33
N ILE A 507 0.55 -1.83 -2.85
CA ILE A 507 0.19 -2.42 -1.55
C ILE A 507 1.05 -1.88 -0.39
N ALA A 508 2.31 -1.52 -0.66
CA ALA A 508 3.21 -0.89 0.31
C ALA A 508 3.99 0.26 -0.34
N GLY A 509 4.35 1.29 0.43
CA GLY A 509 5.10 2.44 -0.08
C GLY A 509 4.34 3.31 -1.07
N ILE A 510 3.03 3.54 -0.82
CA ILE A 510 2.16 4.33 -1.71
C ILE A 510 2.77 5.72 -1.97
N GLY A 511 2.94 6.07 -3.25
CA GLY A 511 3.55 7.34 -3.66
C GLY A 511 5.08 7.44 -3.44
N LYS A 512 5.77 6.32 -3.15
CA LYS A 512 7.23 6.24 -3.01
C LYS A 512 7.83 5.40 -4.14
N GLN A 513 9.05 5.72 -4.56
CA GLN A 513 9.77 4.97 -5.60
C GLN A 513 10.00 3.49 -5.26
N TRP A 514 10.07 3.15 -3.97
CA TRP A 514 10.26 1.77 -3.49
C TRP A 514 8.96 0.94 -3.39
N SER A 515 7.82 1.47 -3.86
CA SER A 515 6.51 0.82 -3.73
C SER A 515 6.53 -0.66 -4.09
N LYS A 516 5.94 -1.51 -3.24
CA LYS A 516 5.61 -2.89 -3.61
C LYS A 516 4.21 -2.87 -4.20
N LYS A 517 4.02 -3.55 -5.33
CA LYS A 517 2.75 -3.57 -6.05
C LYS A 517 2.17 -4.98 -6.14
N LEU A 518 0.86 -5.05 -6.23
CA LEU A 518 0.06 -6.26 -6.45
C LEU A 518 -0.59 -6.14 -7.82
N VAL A 519 -0.21 -7.01 -8.73
CA VAL A 519 -0.91 -7.26 -10.00
C VAL A 519 -2.20 -7.99 -9.65
N ASN A 520 -3.34 -7.53 -10.12
CA ASN A 520 -4.64 -8.19 -9.91
C ASN A 520 -5.25 -8.56 -11.26
N VAL A 521 -5.92 -9.71 -11.31
CA VAL A 521 -6.76 -10.10 -12.45
C VAL A 521 -8.16 -10.44 -11.96
N SER A 522 -9.14 -9.83 -12.60
CA SER A 522 -10.57 -10.00 -12.34
C SER A 522 -11.34 -10.09 -13.64
N TRP A 523 -12.55 -10.60 -13.60
CA TRP A 523 -13.46 -10.62 -14.75
C TRP A 523 -14.83 -10.03 -14.37
N ALA A 524 -15.63 -9.68 -15.37
CA ALA A 524 -16.99 -9.20 -15.19
C ALA A 524 -17.83 -9.54 -16.44
N SER A 525 -19.15 -9.52 -16.31
CA SER A 525 -20.04 -9.53 -17.48
C SER A 525 -20.18 -8.12 -18.03
N LEU A 526 -20.08 -7.96 -19.36
CA LEU A 526 -20.41 -6.69 -20.04
C LEU A 526 -21.93 -6.39 -20.02
N LEU A 527 -22.75 -7.31 -19.52
CA LEU A 527 -24.20 -7.16 -19.33
C LEU A 527 -24.59 -6.92 -17.87
N GLY A 528 -23.62 -6.90 -16.94
CA GLY A 528 -23.86 -6.64 -15.52
C GLY A 528 -24.28 -5.18 -15.28
N LYS A 529 -25.54 -4.96 -14.89
CA LYS A 529 -26.14 -3.62 -14.70
C LYS A 529 -26.16 -3.12 -13.25
N THR A 530 -25.72 -3.95 -12.28
CA THR A 530 -25.71 -3.63 -10.83
C THR A 530 -24.41 -2.94 -10.39
N GLU A 531 -24.26 -2.65 -9.09
CA GLU A 531 -23.03 -2.09 -8.53
C GLU A 531 -21.81 -2.98 -8.80
N THR A 532 -20.63 -2.39 -9.02
CA THR A 532 -19.45 -3.20 -9.39
C THR A 532 -19.05 -4.24 -8.34
N LYS A 533 -19.31 -3.99 -7.05
CA LYS A 533 -19.09 -5.00 -6.00
C LYS A 533 -19.81 -6.33 -6.29
N SER A 534 -20.88 -6.29 -7.07
CA SER A 534 -21.74 -7.42 -7.41
C SER A 534 -21.51 -7.97 -8.82
N THR A 535 -20.83 -7.24 -9.71
CA THR A 535 -20.61 -7.63 -11.13
C THR A 535 -19.16 -7.99 -11.47
N GLN A 536 -18.21 -7.69 -10.58
CA GLN A 536 -16.79 -7.92 -10.81
C GLN A 536 -16.25 -9.02 -9.87
N PHE A 537 -15.69 -10.05 -10.48
CA PHE A 537 -15.23 -11.26 -9.80
C PHE A 537 -13.69 -11.31 -9.84
N TRP A 538 -13.05 -11.33 -8.66
CA TRP A 538 -11.60 -11.44 -8.56
C TRP A 538 -11.18 -12.90 -8.80
N SER A 539 -10.18 -13.10 -9.67
CA SER A 539 -9.62 -14.45 -9.90
C SER A 539 -8.30 -14.66 -9.18
N MET A 540 -7.44 -13.64 -9.13
CA MET A 540 -6.11 -13.75 -8.52
C MET A 540 -5.40 -12.40 -8.32
N GLY A 541 -4.30 -12.44 -7.57
CA GLY A 541 -3.27 -11.41 -7.62
C GLY A 541 -1.88 -11.95 -7.29
N LEU A 542 -0.86 -11.27 -7.80
CA LEU A 542 0.56 -11.58 -7.60
C LEU A 542 1.32 -10.33 -7.15
N VAL A 543 2.19 -10.44 -6.15
CA VAL A 543 3.11 -9.35 -5.79
C VAL A 543 4.18 -9.25 -6.88
N GLU A 544 4.26 -8.14 -7.60
CA GLU A 544 5.12 -7.97 -8.79
C GLU A 544 6.58 -8.42 -8.56
N LYS A 545 7.13 -8.11 -7.38
CA LYS A 545 8.51 -8.45 -6.99
C LYS A 545 8.77 -9.94 -6.73
N THR A 546 7.74 -10.79 -6.70
CA THR A 546 7.88 -12.25 -6.54
C THR A 546 7.76 -13.00 -7.88
N ASP A 547 7.55 -12.30 -9.00
CA ASP A 547 7.48 -12.91 -10.34
C ASP A 547 8.85 -13.40 -10.84
N VAL A 548 8.93 -14.70 -11.15
CA VAL A 548 10.02 -15.27 -11.95
C VAL A 548 9.75 -14.92 -13.40
N LYS A 549 10.55 -14.01 -13.98
CA LYS A 549 10.23 -13.46 -15.32
C LYS A 549 10.47 -14.41 -16.50
N ASN A 550 11.34 -15.42 -16.36
CA ASN A 550 11.88 -16.20 -17.48
C ASN A 550 11.90 -17.72 -17.23
N GLY A 551 12.00 -18.48 -18.31
CA GLY A 551 12.13 -19.95 -18.28
C GLY A 551 10.79 -20.71 -18.15
N PRO A 552 10.84 -22.04 -17.92
CA PRO A 552 9.64 -22.86 -17.74
C PRO A 552 8.88 -22.51 -16.45
N TYR A 553 9.59 -22.01 -15.44
CA TYR A 553 9.09 -21.67 -14.12
C TYR A 553 8.51 -20.25 -14.02
N ALA A 554 8.36 -19.53 -15.14
CA ALA A 554 7.94 -18.13 -15.11
C ALA A 554 6.55 -17.96 -14.48
N THR A 555 6.45 -17.20 -13.38
CA THR A 555 5.29 -17.22 -12.47
C THR A 555 4.05 -16.69 -13.17
N MET A 556 4.07 -15.44 -13.63
CA MET A 556 2.95 -14.84 -14.38
C MET A 556 2.59 -15.63 -15.63
N ARG A 557 3.56 -16.25 -16.32
CA ARG A 557 3.26 -17.06 -17.51
C ARG A 557 2.47 -18.32 -17.17
N ASN A 558 2.81 -19.02 -16.09
CA ASN A 558 2.07 -20.20 -15.66
C ASN A 558 0.70 -19.84 -15.07
N LEU A 559 0.59 -18.70 -14.39
CA LEU A 559 -0.68 -18.11 -13.98
C LEU A 559 -1.62 -17.81 -15.16
N TRP A 560 -1.10 -17.18 -16.23
CA TRP A 560 -1.88 -16.95 -17.44
C TRP A 560 -2.31 -18.26 -18.13
N LYS A 561 -1.53 -19.36 -18.07
CA LYS A 561 -1.98 -20.66 -18.58
C LYS A 561 -3.21 -21.17 -17.82
N ILE A 562 -3.23 -21.06 -16.49
CA ILE A 562 -4.36 -21.49 -15.65
C ILE A 562 -5.60 -20.67 -15.99
N LEU A 563 -5.47 -19.35 -16.10
CA LEU A 563 -6.59 -18.48 -16.49
C LEU A 563 -7.06 -18.77 -17.92
N ALA A 564 -6.15 -18.95 -18.88
CA ALA A 564 -6.50 -19.26 -20.27
C ALA A 564 -7.21 -20.61 -20.41
N TRP A 565 -6.74 -21.64 -19.70
CA TRP A 565 -7.44 -22.94 -19.58
C TRP A 565 -8.84 -22.77 -19.00
N SER A 566 -8.97 -22.03 -17.90
CA SER A 566 -10.24 -21.79 -17.24
C SER A 566 -11.25 -21.02 -18.11
N PHE A 567 -10.81 -19.97 -18.80
CA PHE A 567 -11.65 -19.24 -19.77
C PHE A 567 -11.94 -20.06 -21.03
N THR A 568 -11.08 -21.02 -21.41
CA THR A 568 -11.36 -21.95 -22.52
C THR A 568 -12.42 -22.98 -22.14
N ALA A 569 -12.42 -23.48 -20.89
CA ALA A 569 -13.50 -24.31 -20.36
C ALA A 569 -14.82 -23.50 -20.31
N LEU A 570 -14.77 -22.28 -19.78
CA LEU A 570 -15.91 -21.36 -19.76
C LEU A 570 -16.44 -21.01 -21.16
N TRP A 571 -15.57 -20.90 -22.16
CA TRP A 571 -15.94 -20.79 -23.57
C TRP A 571 -16.63 -22.05 -24.07
N SER A 572 -16.08 -23.24 -23.82
CA SER A 572 -16.69 -24.49 -24.25
C SER A 572 -18.10 -24.70 -23.65
N GLY A 573 -18.35 -24.15 -22.45
CA GLY A 573 -19.60 -24.35 -21.72
C GLY A 573 -19.68 -25.72 -21.04
N LEU A 574 -18.57 -26.46 -21.02
CA LEU A 574 -18.42 -27.81 -20.47
C LEU A 574 -17.33 -27.82 -19.40
N TRP A 575 -17.52 -28.64 -18.37
CA TRP A 575 -16.48 -28.94 -17.39
C TRP A 575 -15.26 -29.57 -18.09
N PRO A 576 -14.03 -29.13 -17.79
CA PRO A 576 -12.85 -29.56 -18.54
C PRO A 576 -12.58 -31.07 -18.34
N LEU A 577 -12.03 -31.73 -19.37
CA LEU A 577 -11.61 -33.15 -19.30
C LEU A 577 -10.23 -33.34 -18.64
N THR A 578 -9.45 -32.26 -18.52
CA THR A 578 -8.06 -32.27 -18.06
C THR A 578 -7.73 -30.98 -17.30
N ASP A 579 -6.71 -31.03 -16.44
CA ASP A 579 -6.16 -29.86 -15.76
C ASP A 579 -5.49 -28.87 -16.73
N HIS A 580 -5.03 -27.73 -16.21
CA HIS A 580 -4.31 -26.70 -16.97
C HIS A 580 -2.94 -27.15 -17.56
N LYS A 581 -2.49 -28.37 -17.27
CA LYS A 581 -1.27 -29.00 -17.79
C LYS A 581 -1.57 -30.08 -18.84
N GLY A 582 -2.85 -30.42 -19.05
CA GLY A 582 -3.30 -31.49 -19.95
C GLY A 582 -3.37 -32.88 -19.32
N ASN A 583 -3.21 -32.99 -18.00
CA ASN A 583 -3.37 -34.27 -17.29
C ASN A 583 -4.86 -34.55 -17.06
N ARG A 584 -5.28 -35.82 -17.16
CA ARG A 584 -6.60 -36.24 -16.68
C ARG A 584 -6.70 -36.02 -15.16
N PHE A 585 -7.89 -35.70 -14.69
CA PHE A 585 -8.17 -35.64 -13.26
C PHE A 585 -8.07 -37.04 -12.61
N PRO A 586 -7.71 -37.13 -11.32
CA PRO A 586 -7.64 -38.40 -10.61
C PRO A 586 -8.96 -39.16 -10.59
N GLU A 587 -8.90 -40.49 -10.56
CA GLU A 587 -10.09 -41.33 -10.38
C GLU A 587 -10.78 -41.03 -9.04
N GLY A 588 -12.11 -40.95 -9.05
CA GLY A 588 -12.91 -40.57 -7.88
C GLY A 588 -12.85 -39.09 -7.49
N SER A 589 -12.28 -38.21 -8.32
CA SER A 589 -12.33 -36.76 -8.08
C SER A 589 -13.59 -36.13 -8.69
N ILE A 590 -14.19 -35.17 -7.98
CA ILE A 590 -15.40 -34.46 -8.45
C ILE A 590 -15.20 -33.76 -9.82
N GLN A 591 -13.97 -33.34 -10.13
CA GLN A 591 -13.62 -32.79 -11.43
C GLN A 591 -13.70 -33.84 -12.55
N LEU A 592 -13.33 -35.10 -12.27
CA LEU A 592 -13.48 -36.20 -13.23
C LEU A 592 -14.95 -36.60 -13.41
N GLU A 593 -15.73 -36.63 -12.32
CA GLU A 593 -17.17 -36.93 -12.36
C GLU A 593 -17.96 -35.89 -13.16
N ARG A 594 -17.63 -34.60 -12.99
CA ARG A 594 -18.23 -33.51 -13.76
C ARG A 594 -17.69 -33.41 -15.19
N ALA A 595 -16.54 -34.00 -15.52
CA ALA A 595 -15.82 -33.80 -16.77
C ALA A 595 -16.70 -34.02 -18.03
N GLY A 596 -16.73 -33.02 -18.92
CA GLY A 596 -17.51 -33.06 -20.16
C GLY A 596 -19.01 -32.76 -20.00
N THR A 597 -19.53 -32.63 -18.78
CA THR A 597 -20.93 -32.19 -18.54
C THR A 597 -21.07 -30.66 -18.69
N PRO A 598 -22.28 -30.10 -18.90
CA PRO A 598 -22.48 -28.65 -19.03
C PRO A 598 -22.16 -27.88 -17.74
N LEU A 599 -21.45 -26.75 -17.85
CA LEU A 599 -21.07 -25.89 -16.71
C LEU A 599 -22.27 -25.22 -16.02
N ALA A 600 -23.21 -24.69 -16.79
CA ALA A 600 -24.28 -23.83 -16.28
C ALA A 600 -25.52 -23.89 -17.17
N GLY A 601 -26.20 -25.04 -17.26
CA GLY A 601 -27.41 -25.18 -18.08
C GLY A 601 -27.23 -24.76 -19.55
N GLY A 602 -26.04 -25.02 -20.12
CA GLY A 602 -25.63 -24.64 -21.47
C GLY A 602 -25.26 -23.16 -21.67
N PHE A 603 -25.26 -22.31 -20.63
CA PHE A 603 -24.64 -20.98 -20.69
C PHE A 603 -23.11 -21.09 -20.77
N PHE A 604 -22.49 -20.18 -21.52
CA PHE A 604 -21.04 -20.13 -21.69
C PHE A 604 -20.54 -18.69 -21.80
N GLY A 605 -19.29 -18.45 -21.40
CA GLY A 605 -18.67 -17.13 -21.41
C GLY A 605 -17.81 -16.88 -22.65
N VAL A 606 -17.78 -15.64 -23.13
CA VAL A 606 -16.99 -15.21 -24.28
C VAL A 606 -16.11 -14.05 -23.85
N VAL A 607 -14.79 -14.25 -23.79
CA VAL A 607 -13.85 -13.16 -23.47
C VAL A 607 -13.86 -12.17 -24.61
N TRP A 608 -14.55 -11.05 -24.44
CA TRP A 608 -14.80 -10.05 -25.47
C TRP A 608 -13.90 -8.83 -25.32
N SER A 609 -13.64 -8.40 -24.08
CA SER A 609 -12.81 -7.23 -23.76
C SER A 609 -11.67 -7.58 -22.80
N LEU A 610 -10.45 -7.26 -23.18
CA LEU A 610 -9.26 -7.28 -22.33
C LEU A 610 -8.95 -5.83 -21.91
N ILE A 611 -9.13 -5.55 -20.62
CA ILE A 611 -9.11 -4.20 -20.04
C ILE A 611 -7.87 -4.03 -19.16
N GLY A 612 -7.25 -2.86 -19.25
CA GLY A 612 -6.15 -2.45 -18.39
C GLY A 612 -5.56 -1.13 -18.86
N ASP A 613 -4.47 -0.72 -18.22
CA ASP A 613 -3.69 0.43 -18.64
C ASP A 613 -2.52 0.03 -19.57
N LEU A 614 -1.81 1.02 -20.09
CA LEU A 614 -0.72 0.81 -21.06
C LEU A 614 0.50 0.08 -20.47
N ASP A 615 0.77 0.28 -19.18
CA ASP A 615 1.86 -0.42 -18.49
C ASP A 615 1.48 -1.89 -18.27
N TYR A 616 0.24 -2.17 -17.85
CA TYR A 616 -0.29 -3.53 -17.71
C TYR A 616 -0.28 -4.30 -19.04
N PHE A 617 -0.75 -3.70 -20.13
CA PHE A 617 -0.72 -4.30 -21.47
C PHE A 617 0.71 -4.68 -21.89
N THR A 618 1.68 -3.79 -21.64
CA THR A 618 3.08 -4.02 -22.00
C THR A 618 3.70 -5.13 -21.13
N GLN A 619 3.55 -5.02 -19.80
CA GLN A 619 4.28 -5.84 -18.84
C GLN A 619 3.69 -7.24 -18.68
N PHE A 620 2.36 -7.35 -18.57
CA PHE A 620 1.70 -8.62 -18.26
C PHE A 620 1.09 -9.27 -19.49
N LEU A 621 0.47 -8.51 -20.39
CA LEU A 621 -0.06 -9.06 -21.65
C LEU A 621 0.99 -9.18 -22.77
N GLN A 622 2.23 -8.74 -22.56
CA GLN A 622 3.32 -8.81 -23.54
C GLN A 622 2.96 -8.14 -24.89
N LEU A 623 2.17 -7.08 -24.83
CA LEU A 623 1.78 -6.27 -25.98
C LEU A 623 2.82 -5.18 -26.27
N PRO A 624 2.72 -4.48 -27.42
CA PRO A 624 3.71 -3.49 -27.83
C PRO A 624 3.86 -2.35 -26.82
N ASN A 625 5.10 -2.05 -26.43
CA ASN A 625 5.42 -0.93 -25.55
C ASN A 625 5.08 0.39 -26.24
N TYR A 626 4.36 1.27 -25.55
CA TYR A 626 3.90 2.56 -26.09
C TYR A 626 5.01 3.58 -26.42
N ASN A 627 6.26 3.30 -26.06
CA ASN A 627 7.44 4.08 -26.47
C ASN A 627 8.17 3.47 -27.70
N ASN A 628 7.68 2.36 -28.25
CA ASN A 628 8.30 1.72 -29.41
C ASN A 628 8.13 2.58 -30.67
N LYS A 629 9.23 2.88 -31.35
CA LYS A 629 9.25 3.71 -32.57
C LYS A 629 8.45 3.10 -33.72
N SER A 630 8.51 1.77 -33.89
CA SER A 630 7.90 1.09 -35.04
C SER A 630 6.46 0.68 -34.82
N MET A 631 6.03 0.49 -33.57
CA MET A 631 4.65 0.13 -33.23
C MET A 631 4.33 0.41 -31.74
N PRO A 632 3.85 1.61 -31.39
CA PRO A 632 3.50 2.00 -30.02
C PRO A 632 2.04 1.69 -29.62
N CYS A 633 1.25 1.04 -30.49
CA CYS A 633 -0.15 0.70 -30.19
C CYS A 633 -0.36 -0.83 -30.18
N SER A 634 -1.25 -1.28 -29.29
CA SER A 634 -1.69 -2.69 -29.25
C SER A 634 -2.76 -3.00 -30.31
N MET A 635 -3.58 -2.02 -30.68
CA MET A 635 -4.76 -2.17 -31.55
C MET A 635 -4.50 -1.88 -33.04
N CYS A 636 -3.38 -1.26 -33.39
CA CYS A 636 -3.02 -0.95 -34.78
C CYS A 636 -1.49 -0.91 -35.00
N ARG A 637 -1.08 -0.94 -36.27
CA ARG A 637 0.33 -0.88 -36.71
C ARG A 637 0.79 0.56 -37.01
N THR A 638 0.33 1.51 -36.19
CA THR A 638 0.79 2.90 -36.22
C THR A 638 2.29 3.01 -35.88
N THR A 639 2.94 4.12 -36.22
CA THR A 639 4.35 4.41 -35.92
C THR A 639 4.48 5.62 -34.99
N LEU A 640 5.69 5.89 -34.46
CA LEU A 640 5.98 7.13 -33.71
C LEU A 640 6.08 8.38 -34.62
N SER A 641 6.34 8.18 -35.90
CA SER A 641 6.57 9.25 -36.89
C SER A 641 6.29 8.76 -38.31
N GLY A 642 6.07 9.70 -39.24
CA GLY A 642 5.77 9.41 -40.65
C GLY A 642 4.26 9.34 -40.93
N LEU A 643 3.89 8.84 -42.12
CA LEU A 643 2.51 8.86 -42.61
C LEU A 643 1.50 8.19 -41.66
N THR A 644 1.88 7.09 -41.04
CA THR A 644 1.06 6.30 -40.11
C THR A 644 1.29 6.67 -38.64
N THR A 645 1.73 7.90 -38.35
CA THR A 645 1.99 8.36 -36.98
C THR A 645 0.76 8.32 -36.07
N TRP A 646 0.92 7.89 -34.81
CA TRP A 646 -0.18 7.77 -33.84
C TRP A 646 -0.82 9.11 -33.48
N SER A 647 -0.07 10.19 -33.66
CA SER A 647 -0.43 11.58 -33.32
C SER A 647 -1.24 12.30 -34.41
N ASN A 648 -1.58 11.65 -35.53
CA ASN A 648 -2.49 12.22 -36.51
C ASN A 648 -3.94 11.84 -36.15
N PHE A 649 -4.75 12.79 -35.71
CA PHE A 649 -6.13 12.56 -35.27
C PHE A 649 -7.20 12.88 -36.33
N GLN A 650 -6.78 13.29 -37.54
CA GLN A 650 -7.71 13.57 -38.65
C GLN A 650 -8.58 12.35 -38.99
N VAL A 651 -9.79 12.60 -39.52
CA VAL A 651 -10.72 11.54 -39.93
C VAL A 651 -10.09 10.59 -40.97
N GLY A 652 -9.32 11.14 -41.91
CA GLY A 652 -8.57 10.40 -42.93
C GLY A 652 -7.17 9.92 -42.50
N ALA A 653 -6.82 9.89 -41.21
CA ALA A 653 -5.48 9.54 -40.76
C ALA A 653 -5.09 8.10 -41.16
N ALA A 654 -3.96 7.96 -41.88
CA ALA A 654 -3.55 6.71 -42.51
C ALA A 654 -3.35 5.52 -41.53
N TRP A 655 -3.08 5.77 -40.25
CA TRP A 655 -2.99 4.70 -39.25
C TRP A 655 -4.31 3.97 -39.04
N ARG A 656 -5.48 4.57 -39.33
CA ARG A 656 -6.79 3.91 -39.20
C ARG A 656 -6.86 2.66 -40.08
N GLY A 657 -6.31 2.72 -41.30
CA GLY A 657 -6.15 1.57 -42.20
C GLY A 657 -5.12 0.52 -41.73
N THR A 658 -4.38 0.77 -40.64
CA THR A 658 -3.38 -0.15 -40.07
C THR A 658 -3.90 -0.94 -38.87
N MET A 659 -5.16 -0.75 -38.47
CA MET A 659 -5.82 -1.53 -37.42
C MET A 659 -5.68 -3.03 -37.63
N TRP A 660 -5.68 -3.78 -36.52
CA TRP A 660 -5.61 -5.24 -36.58
C TRP A 660 -6.95 -5.83 -37.01
N ARG A 661 -6.84 -6.86 -37.85
CA ARG A 661 -7.88 -7.88 -38.09
C ARG A 661 -7.45 -9.15 -37.34
N PRO A 662 -8.37 -9.98 -36.80
CA PRO A 662 -7.99 -11.11 -35.93
C PRO A 662 -6.96 -12.04 -36.58
N ASP A 663 -7.21 -12.53 -37.79
CA ASP A 663 -6.32 -13.43 -38.52
C ASP A 663 -4.96 -12.81 -38.83
N ALA A 664 -4.95 -11.52 -39.24
CA ALA A 664 -3.72 -10.79 -39.51
C ALA A 664 -2.86 -10.64 -38.24
N TRP A 665 -3.48 -10.51 -37.07
CA TRP A 665 -2.78 -10.48 -35.79
C TRP A 665 -2.28 -11.87 -35.35
N HIS A 666 -3.08 -12.93 -35.53
CA HIS A 666 -2.65 -14.31 -35.24
C HIS A 666 -1.52 -14.78 -36.18
N ALA A 667 -1.53 -14.37 -37.45
CA ALA A 667 -0.45 -14.63 -38.40
C ALA A 667 0.83 -13.81 -38.12
N TRP A 668 0.73 -12.68 -37.42
CA TRP A 668 1.87 -11.81 -37.15
C TRP A 668 2.89 -12.49 -36.20
N ALA A 669 4.14 -12.58 -36.65
CA ALA A 669 5.22 -13.26 -35.93
C ALA A 669 5.64 -12.55 -34.62
N GLY A 670 5.40 -11.23 -34.53
CA GLY A 670 5.72 -10.43 -33.35
C GLY A 670 4.61 -10.35 -32.30
N ARG A 671 3.48 -11.06 -32.50
CA ARG A 671 2.33 -11.03 -31.59
C ARG A 671 2.69 -11.48 -30.17
N SER A 672 1.86 -11.07 -29.22
CA SER A 672 1.99 -11.51 -27.82
C SER A 672 2.01 -13.04 -27.71
N ARG A 673 2.88 -13.55 -26.84
CA ARG A 673 2.96 -14.97 -26.46
C ARG A 673 2.30 -15.24 -25.11
N ASN A 674 1.52 -14.28 -24.58
CA ASN A 674 0.74 -14.49 -23.37
C ASN A 674 -0.35 -15.56 -23.63
N PRO A 675 -0.49 -16.58 -22.76
CA PRO A 675 -1.51 -17.62 -22.90
C PRO A 675 -2.97 -17.12 -23.01
N ILE A 676 -3.32 -15.92 -22.54
CA ILE A 676 -4.70 -15.40 -22.67
C ILE A 676 -5.16 -15.33 -24.15
N PHE A 677 -4.23 -15.15 -25.08
CA PHE A 677 -4.50 -15.13 -26.53
C PHE A 677 -4.56 -16.54 -27.17
N SER A 678 -4.56 -17.61 -26.37
CA SER A 678 -4.92 -18.95 -26.85
C SER A 678 -6.39 -19.29 -26.60
N ILE A 679 -7.16 -18.41 -25.95
CA ILE A 679 -8.62 -18.56 -25.80
C ILE A 679 -9.26 -18.38 -27.19
N PRO A 680 -10.21 -19.23 -27.61
CA PRO A 680 -10.89 -19.09 -28.89
C PRO A 680 -11.52 -17.70 -29.08
N GLY A 681 -11.18 -17.05 -30.20
CA GLY A 681 -11.69 -15.72 -30.55
C GLY A 681 -10.93 -14.53 -29.96
N VAL A 682 -9.92 -14.74 -29.11
CA VAL A 682 -9.20 -13.64 -28.42
C VAL A 682 -7.95 -13.22 -29.18
N SER A 683 -7.93 -11.96 -29.61
CA SER A 683 -6.85 -11.32 -30.38
C SER A 683 -6.55 -9.89 -29.89
N ALA A 684 -5.68 -9.15 -30.57
CA ALA A 684 -5.52 -7.71 -30.31
C ALA A 684 -6.79 -6.87 -30.54
N CYS A 685 -7.74 -7.38 -31.32
CA CYS A 685 -9.03 -6.71 -31.58
C CYS A 685 -9.95 -6.72 -30.35
N ASN A 686 -9.62 -7.50 -29.32
CA ASN A 686 -10.32 -7.53 -28.02
C ASN A 686 -9.68 -6.61 -26.97
N ILE A 687 -8.59 -5.90 -27.30
CA ILE A 687 -7.98 -4.93 -26.38
C ILE A 687 -8.89 -3.71 -26.28
N CYS A 688 -9.32 -3.36 -25.08
CA CYS A 688 -10.13 -2.18 -24.83
C CYS A 688 -9.37 -1.30 -23.84
N ALA A 689 -8.86 -0.16 -24.33
CA ALA A 689 -8.08 0.76 -23.50
C ALA A 689 -8.94 1.40 -22.40
N ASP A 690 -8.45 1.41 -21.16
CA ASP A 690 -9.19 2.01 -20.04
C ASP A 690 -9.41 3.52 -20.26
N TYR A 691 -10.68 3.90 -20.45
CA TYR A 691 -11.11 5.28 -20.62
C TYR A 691 -10.68 6.17 -19.44
N MET A 692 -10.65 5.64 -18.20
CA MET A 692 -10.22 6.40 -17.03
C MET A 692 -8.73 6.80 -17.12
N HIS A 693 -7.87 5.86 -17.51
CA HIS A 693 -6.45 6.10 -17.68
C HIS A 693 -6.12 6.90 -18.94
N CYS A 694 -6.94 6.85 -20.00
CA CYS A 694 -6.69 7.52 -21.28
C CYS A 694 -7.28 8.95 -21.35
N LYS A 695 -8.53 9.14 -20.90
CA LYS A 695 -9.19 10.44 -20.77
C LYS A 695 -8.71 11.17 -19.50
N PHE A 696 -9.26 10.82 -18.33
CA PHE A 696 -9.07 11.60 -17.09
C PHE A 696 -7.60 11.71 -16.66
N LEU A 697 -6.94 10.58 -16.39
CA LEU A 697 -5.55 10.56 -15.90
C LEU A 697 -4.50 10.71 -17.03
N GLY A 698 -4.96 10.75 -18.28
CA GLY A 698 -4.15 10.90 -19.49
C GLY A 698 -4.34 12.30 -20.08
N THR A 699 -5.22 12.38 -21.06
CA THR A 699 -5.51 13.54 -21.92
C THR A 699 -5.97 14.76 -21.12
N ASP A 700 -7.02 14.62 -20.31
CA ASP A 700 -7.62 15.72 -19.53
C ASP A 700 -6.61 16.32 -18.55
N ALA A 701 -5.87 15.47 -17.82
CA ALA A 701 -4.86 15.94 -16.89
C ALA A 701 -3.79 16.82 -17.58
N VAL A 702 -3.42 16.53 -18.83
CA VAL A 702 -2.46 17.37 -19.59
C VAL A 702 -3.13 18.61 -20.16
N GLN A 703 -4.32 18.47 -20.76
CA GLN A 703 -5.09 19.61 -21.30
C GLN A 703 -5.41 20.63 -20.20
N PHE A 704 -6.06 20.20 -19.11
CA PHE A 704 -6.45 21.05 -17.99
C PHE A 704 -5.24 21.62 -17.24
N GLY A 705 -4.15 20.85 -17.14
CA GLY A 705 -2.88 21.37 -16.60
C GLY A 705 -2.29 22.48 -17.46
N SER A 706 -2.39 22.36 -18.79
CA SER A 706 -1.89 23.34 -19.75
C SER A 706 -2.75 24.61 -19.75
N VAL A 707 -4.08 24.47 -19.75
CA VAL A 707 -5.01 25.61 -19.62
C VAL A 707 -4.80 26.34 -18.30
N MET A 708 -4.73 25.65 -17.17
CA MET A 708 -4.48 26.30 -15.87
C MET A 708 -3.12 27.02 -15.85
N SER A 709 -2.08 26.42 -16.44
CA SER A 709 -0.77 27.07 -16.53
C SER A 709 -0.80 28.29 -17.44
N PHE A 710 -1.41 28.20 -18.62
CA PHE A 710 -1.49 29.32 -19.56
C PHE A 710 -2.33 30.47 -18.98
N LEU A 711 -3.48 30.15 -18.38
CA LEU A 711 -4.35 31.12 -17.71
C LEU A 711 -3.61 31.89 -16.60
N VAL A 712 -2.95 31.17 -15.69
CA VAL A 712 -2.33 31.75 -14.49
C VAL A 712 -1.03 32.52 -14.77
N PHE A 713 -0.27 32.15 -15.80
CA PHE A 713 1.04 32.76 -16.09
C PHE A 713 1.04 33.74 -17.28
N GLU A 714 0.07 33.68 -18.19
CA GLU A 714 0.15 34.37 -19.50
C GLU A 714 -1.12 35.15 -19.88
N VAL A 715 -2.28 34.84 -19.26
CA VAL A 715 -3.57 35.50 -19.58
C VAL A 715 -4.01 36.44 -18.46
N MET A 716 -3.88 36.02 -17.20
CA MET A 716 -4.20 36.84 -16.04
C MET A 716 -3.00 37.74 -15.69
N ASN A 717 -3.15 39.04 -15.88
CA ASN A 717 -2.09 40.04 -15.64
C ASN A 717 -2.24 40.77 -14.29
N GLU A 718 -3.22 40.40 -13.47
CA GLU A 718 -3.59 41.08 -12.22
C GLU A 718 -2.89 40.47 -10.99
N GLY A 719 -1.56 40.57 -10.95
CA GLY A 719 -0.75 40.20 -9.78
C GLY A 719 0.22 39.04 -10.03
N SER A 720 0.62 38.34 -8.96
CA SER A 720 1.51 37.19 -9.08
C SER A 720 0.77 35.93 -9.57
N PRO A 721 1.48 34.91 -10.10
CA PRO A 721 0.88 33.61 -10.42
C PRO A 721 0.15 32.97 -9.23
N GLU A 722 0.61 33.23 -8.00
CA GLU A 722 -0.05 32.82 -6.75
C GLU A 722 -1.39 33.56 -6.54
N ASP A 723 -1.46 34.87 -6.79
CA ASP A 723 -2.69 35.66 -6.69
C ASP A 723 -3.71 35.25 -7.77
N ASN A 724 -3.23 35.08 -9.01
CA ASN A 724 -4.01 34.55 -10.13
C ASN A 724 -4.60 33.18 -9.81
N LEU A 725 -3.81 32.28 -9.20
CA LEU A 725 -4.29 30.98 -8.74
C LEU A 725 -5.32 31.11 -7.60
N ALA A 726 -5.14 32.04 -6.67
CA ALA A 726 -6.10 32.28 -5.60
C ALA A 726 -7.45 32.80 -6.14
N ALA A 727 -7.41 33.68 -7.15
CA ALA A 727 -8.59 34.16 -7.86
C ALA A 727 -9.29 33.02 -8.63
N CYS A 728 -8.55 32.20 -9.39
CA CYS A 728 -9.06 30.98 -10.03
C CYS A 728 -9.72 30.04 -9.01
N TRP A 729 -9.08 29.81 -7.87
CA TRP A 729 -9.63 28.91 -6.84
C TRP A 729 -10.86 29.48 -6.13
N ARG A 730 -10.97 30.80 -5.99
CA ARG A 730 -12.21 31.47 -5.52
C ARG A 730 -13.36 31.21 -6.50
N PHE A 731 -13.14 31.40 -7.81
CA PHE A 731 -14.13 31.10 -8.84
C PHE A 731 -14.53 29.62 -8.84
N ILE A 732 -13.56 28.69 -8.82
CA ILE A 732 -13.81 27.24 -8.83
C ILE A 732 -14.67 26.80 -7.64
N ARG A 733 -14.40 27.31 -6.44
CA ARG A 733 -15.21 27.01 -5.25
C ARG A 733 -16.65 27.51 -5.38
N GLU A 734 -16.83 28.70 -5.92
CA GLU A 734 -18.15 29.28 -6.10
C GLU A 734 -18.96 28.56 -7.19
N TYR A 735 -18.33 28.23 -8.31
CA TYR A 735 -18.94 27.38 -9.34
C TYR A 735 -19.37 26.03 -8.77
N TYR A 736 -18.52 25.36 -7.99
CA TYR A 736 -18.85 24.10 -7.32
C TYR A 736 -20.00 24.23 -6.30
N ARG A 737 -20.18 25.42 -5.69
CA ARG A 737 -21.31 25.72 -4.80
C ARG A 737 -22.61 25.86 -5.60
N MET A 738 -22.60 26.67 -6.66
CA MET A 738 -23.77 26.95 -7.51
C MET A 738 -24.24 25.72 -8.29
N HIS A 739 -23.33 25.01 -8.95
CA HIS A 739 -23.63 23.87 -9.84
C HIS A 739 -23.68 22.51 -9.13
N GLN A 740 -23.63 22.49 -7.80
CA GLN A 740 -23.71 21.28 -6.96
C GLN A 740 -22.77 20.13 -7.37
N THR A 741 -21.61 20.43 -7.98
CA THR A 741 -20.74 19.46 -8.65
C THR A 741 -20.44 18.22 -7.80
N ALA A 742 -20.68 17.02 -8.35
CA ALA A 742 -20.72 15.76 -7.58
C ALA A 742 -19.37 15.33 -6.98
N VAL A 743 -18.26 15.57 -7.66
CA VAL A 743 -16.90 15.33 -7.14
C VAL A 743 -16.06 16.58 -7.38
N ARG A 744 -15.42 17.07 -6.33
CA ARG A 744 -14.75 18.38 -6.29
C ARG A 744 -13.30 18.20 -5.87
N PHE A 745 -12.40 19.01 -6.43
CA PHE A 745 -11.09 19.23 -5.81
C PHE A 745 -11.28 19.78 -4.38
N ARG A 746 -10.46 19.32 -3.44
CA ARG A 746 -10.50 19.80 -2.03
C ARG A 746 -9.79 21.13 -1.82
N SER A 747 -8.74 21.39 -2.59
CA SER A 747 -7.91 22.59 -2.55
C SER A 747 -7.14 22.74 -3.86
N MET A 748 -6.95 23.97 -4.32
CA MET A 748 -6.05 24.29 -5.44
C MET A 748 -5.15 25.50 -5.11
N SER A 749 -4.44 25.43 -3.98
CA SER A 749 -3.64 26.53 -3.43
C SER A 749 -2.15 26.54 -3.81
N ARG A 750 -1.70 25.68 -4.73
CA ARG A 750 -0.27 25.55 -5.10
C ARG A 750 -0.07 25.33 -6.58
N LEU A 751 0.76 26.16 -7.23
CA LEU A 751 1.16 26.03 -8.64
C LEU A 751 1.65 24.61 -9.00
N THR A 752 2.31 23.93 -8.05
CA THR A 752 2.76 22.53 -8.20
C THR A 752 1.66 21.50 -8.49
N MET A 753 0.39 21.88 -8.41
CA MET A 753 -0.74 21.04 -8.85
C MET A 753 -0.82 20.88 -10.36
N PHE A 754 -0.35 21.84 -11.16
CA PHE A 754 -0.28 21.72 -12.62
C PHE A 754 1.14 21.94 -13.16
N VAL A 755 1.96 22.75 -12.50
CA VAL A 755 3.38 22.92 -12.83
C VAL A 755 4.19 21.69 -12.38
N ARG A 756 5.11 21.23 -13.24
CA ARG A 756 6.01 20.10 -13.00
C ARG A 756 7.47 20.53 -13.03
N LYS A 757 8.32 19.81 -12.29
CA LYS A 757 9.79 19.97 -12.39
C LYS A 757 10.34 19.57 -13.76
N THR A 758 9.69 18.64 -14.44
CA THR A 758 10.10 18.10 -15.75
C THR A 758 8.88 17.78 -16.62
N GLY A 759 9.00 18.09 -17.91
CA GLY A 759 7.92 17.98 -18.90
C GLY A 759 6.89 19.10 -18.80
N GLY A 760 5.92 19.07 -19.73
CA GLY A 760 4.82 20.04 -19.76
C GLY A 760 3.87 19.97 -18.56
N PRO A 761 3.00 20.98 -18.36
CA PRO A 761 2.03 20.99 -17.27
C PRO A 761 1.12 19.76 -17.27
N LYS A 762 0.78 19.30 -16.07
CA LYS A 762 -0.20 18.23 -15.87
C LYS A 762 -0.89 18.40 -14.53
N LEU A 763 -2.21 18.61 -14.57
CA LEU A 763 -3.06 18.74 -13.40
C LEU A 763 -3.07 17.42 -12.60
N ARG A 764 -2.71 17.52 -11.32
CA ARG A 764 -2.72 16.43 -10.36
C ARG A 764 -4.08 16.36 -9.69
N GLY A 765 -4.84 15.30 -9.98
CA GLY A 765 -6.11 15.00 -9.34
C GLY A 765 -6.43 13.51 -9.45
N LYS A 766 -7.42 13.07 -8.68
CA LYS A 766 -8.05 11.77 -8.88
C LYS A 766 -8.85 11.81 -10.17
N ALA A 767 -9.01 10.67 -10.85
CA ALA A 767 -9.83 10.57 -12.06
C ALA A 767 -11.27 11.11 -11.86
N GLY A 768 -11.83 10.90 -10.67
CA GLY A 768 -13.13 11.45 -10.29
C GLY A 768 -13.16 12.98 -10.16
N GLU A 769 -12.08 13.62 -9.71
CA GLU A 769 -12.00 15.10 -9.62
C GLU A 769 -11.84 15.70 -11.02
N LEU A 770 -10.97 15.09 -11.84
CA LEU A 770 -10.70 15.50 -13.23
C LEU A 770 -11.95 15.40 -14.12
N ARG A 771 -12.74 14.32 -14.03
CA ARG A 771 -13.97 14.14 -14.81
C ARG A 771 -14.95 15.32 -14.68
N TYR A 772 -15.08 15.89 -13.49
CA TYR A 772 -16.00 17.02 -13.24
C TYR A 772 -15.30 18.39 -13.30
N PHE A 773 -14.02 18.44 -13.68
CA PHE A 773 -13.28 19.71 -13.75
C PHE A 773 -13.47 20.44 -15.09
N GLY A 774 -13.81 19.74 -16.17
CA GLY A 774 -13.95 20.33 -17.51
C GLY A 774 -14.94 21.51 -17.57
N GLU A 775 -16.12 21.37 -16.96
CA GLU A 775 -17.16 22.41 -17.02
C GLU A 775 -16.77 23.69 -16.26
N VAL A 776 -16.23 23.54 -15.05
CA VAL A 776 -15.75 24.69 -14.26
C VAL A 776 -14.54 25.35 -14.90
N LEU A 777 -13.65 24.57 -15.53
CA LEU A 777 -12.49 25.11 -16.25
C LEU A 777 -12.92 25.85 -17.52
N LEU A 778 -13.90 25.36 -18.27
CA LEU A 778 -14.47 26.06 -19.42
C LEU A 778 -15.13 27.38 -19.00
N ALA A 779 -15.90 27.39 -17.91
CA ALA A 779 -16.52 28.60 -17.38
C ALA A 779 -15.46 29.63 -16.92
N LEU A 780 -14.45 29.17 -16.17
CA LEU A 780 -13.32 30.00 -15.72
C LEU A 780 -12.54 30.57 -16.91
N TRP A 781 -12.19 29.73 -17.88
CA TRP A 781 -11.49 30.15 -19.10
C TRP A 781 -12.28 31.21 -19.86
N THR A 782 -13.59 31.03 -20.02
CA THR A 782 -14.48 31.97 -20.72
C THR A 782 -14.55 33.34 -20.03
N THR A 783 -14.26 33.43 -18.73
CA THR A 783 -14.24 34.71 -17.99
C THR A 783 -13.02 35.57 -18.34
N TYR A 784 -11.89 34.94 -18.72
CA TYR A 784 -10.61 35.62 -18.94
C TYR A 784 -10.11 35.57 -20.40
N CYS A 785 -10.72 34.75 -21.27
CA CYS A 785 -10.25 34.63 -22.64
C CYS A 785 -10.72 35.79 -23.55
N SER A 786 -9.80 36.42 -24.28
CA SER A 786 -10.16 37.29 -25.40
C SER A 786 -10.69 36.50 -26.61
N ASN A 787 -11.82 36.93 -27.17
CA ASN A 787 -12.37 36.40 -28.42
C ASN A 787 -11.67 36.94 -29.67
N GLU A 788 -10.75 37.90 -29.56
CA GLU A 788 -9.95 38.37 -30.71
C GLU A 788 -8.76 37.45 -31.00
N LEU A 789 -8.27 36.73 -29.99
CA LEU A 789 -7.09 35.87 -30.10
C LEU A 789 -7.46 34.48 -30.64
N GLU A 790 -6.99 34.15 -31.83
CA GLU A 790 -7.19 32.84 -32.46
C GLU A 790 -6.71 31.66 -31.58
N LEU A 791 -5.60 31.85 -30.87
CA LEU A 791 -5.09 30.90 -29.88
C LEU A 791 -6.12 30.61 -28.77
N HIS A 792 -6.82 31.65 -28.31
CA HIS A 792 -7.83 31.51 -27.27
C HIS A 792 -9.10 30.83 -27.79
N LYS A 793 -9.53 31.14 -29.02
CA LYS A 793 -10.64 30.42 -29.69
C LYS A 793 -10.38 28.92 -29.76
N LYS A 794 -9.15 28.51 -30.12
CA LYS A 794 -8.74 27.10 -30.18
C LYS A 794 -8.79 26.42 -28.81
N ILE A 795 -8.35 27.09 -27.74
CA ILE A 795 -8.44 26.57 -26.37
C ILE A 795 -9.92 26.46 -25.92
N THR A 796 -10.74 27.47 -26.20
CA THR A 796 -12.18 27.46 -25.92
C THR A 796 -12.89 26.31 -26.64
N LEU A 797 -12.57 26.06 -27.92
CA LEU A 797 -13.15 24.96 -28.69
C LEU A 797 -12.70 23.60 -28.16
N LEU A 798 -11.40 23.43 -27.83
CA LEU A 798 -10.88 22.20 -27.20
C LEU A 798 -11.63 21.89 -25.89
N LEU A 799 -11.84 22.88 -25.03
CA LEU A 799 -12.57 22.71 -23.77
C LEU A 799 -14.06 22.40 -24.00
N LYS A 800 -14.70 23.03 -24.99
CA LYS A 800 -16.09 22.72 -25.39
C LYS A 800 -16.21 21.27 -25.86
N SER A 801 -15.34 20.80 -26.75
CA SER A 801 -15.33 19.42 -27.23
C SER A 801 -15.08 18.42 -26.07
N ASN A 802 -14.14 18.72 -25.16
CA ASN A 802 -13.89 17.88 -23.98
C ASN A 802 -15.13 17.75 -23.08
N VAL A 803 -15.80 18.87 -22.78
CA VAL A 803 -17.04 18.91 -21.98
C VAL A 803 -18.18 18.16 -22.68
N PHE A 804 -18.33 18.35 -24.00
CA PHE A 804 -19.34 17.67 -24.80
C PHE A 804 -19.19 16.14 -24.73
N MET A 805 -17.97 15.61 -24.88
CA MET A 805 -17.71 14.17 -24.72
C MET A 805 -18.20 13.63 -23.36
N GLU A 806 -17.91 14.35 -22.27
CA GLU A 806 -18.31 13.91 -20.93
C GLU A 806 -19.82 14.03 -20.67
N ARG A 807 -20.51 14.96 -21.35
CA ARG A 807 -21.98 15.06 -21.33
C ARG A 807 -22.63 13.91 -22.08
N LYS A 808 -22.24 13.65 -23.34
CA LYS A 808 -22.72 12.50 -24.14
C LYS A 808 -22.50 11.16 -23.44
N LEU A 809 -21.34 10.97 -22.82
CA LEU A 809 -21.09 9.79 -21.98
C LEU A 809 -21.95 9.77 -20.70
N THR A 810 -22.37 10.91 -20.16
CA THR A 810 -23.25 10.95 -18.98
C THR A 810 -24.71 10.71 -19.35
N GLU A 811 -25.15 11.16 -20.52
CA GLU A 811 -26.46 10.91 -21.12
C GLU A 811 -26.64 9.42 -21.46
N THR A 812 -25.67 8.80 -22.13
CA THR A 812 -25.67 7.37 -22.51
C THR A 812 -25.34 6.39 -21.36
N LYS A 813 -25.39 6.85 -20.10
CA LYS A 813 -25.02 6.04 -18.92
C LYS A 813 -25.94 4.82 -18.77
N GLY A 814 -25.35 3.62 -18.85
CA GLY A 814 -26.05 2.35 -18.65
C GLY A 814 -26.39 1.62 -19.96
N GLN A 815 -26.17 2.28 -21.10
CA GLN A 815 -26.16 1.61 -22.40
C GLN A 815 -24.86 0.82 -22.58
N THR A 816 -24.93 -0.41 -23.10
CA THR A 816 -23.72 -1.21 -23.40
C THR A 816 -23.02 -0.75 -24.69
N SER A 817 -23.78 -0.16 -25.61
CA SER A 817 -23.36 0.44 -26.89
C SER A 817 -24.09 1.77 -27.05
N MET A 818 -23.45 2.79 -27.61
CA MET A 818 -24.13 4.04 -27.96
C MET A 818 -24.92 3.86 -29.26
N GLU A 819 -26.01 4.60 -29.44
CA GLU A 819 -26.70 4.71 -30.73
C GLU A 819 -25.79 5.43 -31.75
N ASP A 820 -26.05 5.27 -33.05
CA ASP A 820 -25.07 5.63 -34.09
C ASP A 820 -24.77 7.13 -34.16
N GLU A 821 -25.81 7.98 -34.07
CA GLU A 821 -25.67 9.44 -34.02
C GLU A 821 -24.84 9.90 -32.79
N ASP A 822 -25.13 9.36 -31.60
CA ASP A 822 -24.39 9.65 -30.37
C ASP A 822 -22.91 9.19 -30.46
N ALA A 823 -22.67 8.05 -31.11
CA ALA A 823 -21.33 7.49 -31.30
C ALA A 823 -20.49 8.32 -32.27
N ASP A 824 -21.09 8.76 -33.38
CA ASP A 824 -20.45 9.62 -34.38
C ASP A 824 -20.17 11.01 -33.81
N GLU A 825 -21.12 11.62 -33.08
CA GLU A 825 -20.91 12.88 -32.36
C GLU A 825 -19.76 12.77 -31.34
N LEU A 826 -19.69 11.69 -30.56
CA LEU A 826 -18.60 11.45 -29.60
C LEU A 826 -17.24 11.29 -30.30
N ASN A 827 -17.20 10.54 -31.41
CA ASN A 827 -16.00 10.29 -32.21
C ASN A 827 -15.50 11.56 -32.92
N GLN A 828 -16.43 12.37 -33.43
CA GLN A 828 -16.12 13.67 -34.03
C GLN A 828 -15.58 14.64 -32.98
N ALA A 829 -16.27 14.81 -31.84
CA ALA A 829 -15.79 15.65 -30.74
C ALA A 829 -14.42 15.21 -30.19
N CYS A 830 -14.17 13.90 -30.11
CA CYS A 830 -12.85 13.36 -29.76
C CYS A 830 -11.78 13.74 -30.78
N SER A 831 -12.07 13.55 -32.07
CA SER A 831 -11.16 13.88 -33.17
C SER A 831 -10.82 15.38 -33.17
N ASP A 832 -11.82 16.26 -33.07
CA ASP A 832 -11.64 17.72 -33.03
C ASP A 832 -10.82 18.16 -31.82
N MET A 833 -11.13 17.64 -30.62
CA MET A 833 -10.39 17.92 -29.40
C MET A 833 -8.91 17.54 -29.54
N LEU A 834 -8.60 16.39 -30.15
CA LEU A 834 -7.23 15.89 -30.28
C LEU A 834 -6.46 16.56 -31.43
N VAL A 835 -7.12 16.94 -32.53
CA VAL A 835 -6.54 17.79 -33.58
C VAL A 835 -6.17 19.17 -32.99
N LEU A 836 -7.10 19.82 -32.28
CA LEU A 836 -6.84 21.09 -31.61
C LEU A 836 -5.71 20.98 -30.58
N GLN A 837 -5.66 19.89 -29.81
CA GLN A 837 -4.55 19.64 -28.88
C GLN A 837 -3.22 19.51 -29.64
N SER A 838 -3.18 18.79 -30.77
CA SER A 838 -1.97 18.65 -31.58
C SER A 838 -1.49 19.99 -32.13
N ASP A 839 -2.39 20.86 -32.55
CA ASP A 839 -2.06 22.17 -33.11
C ASP A 839 -1.58 23.15 -32.03
N LEU A 840 -2.23 23.16 -30.86
CA LEU A 840 -1.79 23.93 -29.70
C LEU A 840 -0.40 23.45 -29.23
N ALA A 841 -0.17 22.13 -29.16
CA ALA A 841 1.12 21.57 -28.77
C ALA A 841 2.25 21.97 -29.74
N ARG A 842 1.96 22.02 -31.05
CA ARG A 842 2.92 22.48 -32.07
C ARG A 842 3.23 23.97 -31.92
N HIS A 843 2.19 24.80 -31.84
CA HIS A 843 2.32 26.25 -31.67
C HIS A 843 3.16 26.60 -30.43
N PHE A 844 2.88 26.02 -29.27
CA PHE A 844 3.66 26.31 -28.07
C PHE A 844 5.09 25.75 -28.14
N ALA A 845 5.32 24.60 -28.78
CA ALA A 845 6.66 24.05 -28.98
C ALA A 845 7.54 24.94 -29.87
N GLU A 846 6.97 25.56 -30.91
CA GLU A 846 7.63 26.59 -31.74
C GLU A 846 8.07 27.82 -30.92
N HIS A 847 7.36 28.11 -29.84
CA HIS A 847 7.68 29.18 -28.88
C HIS A 847 8.45 28.68 -27.63
N GLY A 848 9.02 27.47 -27.68
CA GLY A 848 9.81 26.89 -26.59
C GLY A 848 9.03 26.48 -25.34
N LYS A 849 7.68 26.48 -25.37
CA LYS A 849 6.80 26.13 -24.25
C LYS A 849 6.21 24.74 -24.43
N LEU A 850 6.25 23.90 -23.39
CA LEU A 850 5.72 22.53 -23.42
C LEU A 850 4.24 22.47 -22.99
N TYR A 851 3.37 23.28 -23.58
CA TYR A 851 1.93 23.22 -23.32
C TYR A 851 1.23 22.21 -24.24
N PHE A 852 0.09 21.67 -23.78
CA PHE A 852 -0.80 20.75 -24.50
C PHE A 852 -0.16 19.43 -25.00
N THR A 853 1.03 19.08 -24.49
CA THR A 853 1.84 17.94 -24.97
C THR A 853 1.04 16.65 -25.20
N LEU A 854 1.14 16.09 -26.41
CA LEU A 854 0.49 14.82 -26.74
C LEU A 854 1.17 13.65 -26.03
N THR A 855 0.37 12.64 -25.69
CA THR A 855 0.86 11.35 -25.15
C THR A 855 0.15 10.20 -25.87
N SER A 856 0.73 9.00 -25.89
CA SER A 856 0.14 7.81 -26.52
C SER A 856 -1.31 7.51 -26.05
N LYS A 857 -1.67 7.96 -24.84
CA LYS A 857 -3.02 7.90 -24.28
C LYS A 857 -4.08 8.66 -25.08
N ALA A 858 -3.72 9.70 -25.84
CA ALA A 858 -4.62 10.38 -26.76
C ALA A 858 -5.04 9.45 -27.92
N HIS A 859 -4.11 8.68 -28.47
CA HIS A 859 -4.40 7.68 -29.51
C HIS A 859 -5.23 6.50 -28.97
N GLN A 860 -4.98 6.08 -27.72
CA GLN A 860 -5.83 5.09 -27.07
C GLN A 860 -7.26 5.60 -26.81
N LEU A 861 -7.41 6.89 -26.47
CA LEU A 861 -8.71 7.54 -26.34
C LEU A 861 -9.47 7.56 -27.67
N GLN A 862 -8.81 7.90 -28.78
CA GLN A 862 -9.42 7.83 -30.11
C GLN A 862 -9.91 6.40 -30.43
N HIS A 863 -9.11 5.37 -30.12
CA HIS A 863 -9.53 3.97 -30.28
C HIS A 863 -10.78 3.62 -29.45
N ALA A 864 -10.90 4.13 -28.21
CA ALA A 864 -12.09 3.92 -27.39
C ALA A 864 -13.33 4.60 -27.99
N CYS A 865 -13.20 5.83 -28.51
CA CYS A 865 -14.30 6.54 -29.16
C CYS A 865 -14.70 5.92 -30.52
N LEU A 866 -13.75 5.38 -31.29
CA LEU A 866 -14.03 4.65 -32.53
C LEU A 866 -14.86 3.37 -32.32
N LEU A 867 -14.87 2.81 -31.11
CA LEU A 867 -15.67 1.64 -30.76
C LEU A 867 -17.02 2.00 -30.13
N ALA A 868 -17.38 3.28 -29.97
CA ALA A 868 -18.54 3.69 -29.16
C ALA A 868 -19.90 3.12 -29.61
N SER A 869 -20.11 2.95 -30.92
CA SER A 869 -21.33 2.38 -31.51
C SER A 869 -21.54 0.89 -31.20
N VAL A 870 -20.45 0.16 -30.92
CA VAL A 870 -20.46 -1.25 -30.53
C VAL A 870 -20.27 -1.44 -29.02
N LEU A 871 -19.38 -0.67 -28.39
CA LEU A 871 -19.05 -0.77 -26.97
C LEU A 871 -18.89 0.64 -26.38
N ASN A 872 -19.86 1.05 -25.57
CA ASN A 872 -19.83 2.35 -24.90
C ASN A 872 -18.58 2.42 -23.99
N PRO A 873 -17.72 3.45 -24.10
CA PRO A 873 -16.47 3.56 -23.31
C PRO A 873 -16.66 3.48 -21.78
N ARG A 874 -17.89 3.68 -21.28
CA ARG A 874 -18.26 3.56 -19.85
C ARG A 874 -18.46 2.13 -19.34
N THR A 875 -18.51 1.15 -20.23
CA THR A 875 -18.49 -0.28 -19.87
C THR A 875 -17.07 -0.79 -19.58
N VAL A 876 -16.05 -0.03 -19.99
CA VAL A 876 -14.63 -0.37 -19.95
C VAL A 876 -13.77 0.31 -18.84
N PRO A 877 -14.26 1.16 -17.90
CA PRO A 877 -13.37 1.90 -17.02
C PRO A 877 -12.90 1.08 -15.80
N CYS A 878 -11.58 1.07 -15.55
CA CYS A 878 -10.95 0.48 -14.34
C CYS A 878 -11.54 1.00 -13.01
N ARG A 879 -12.20 2.16 -13.05
CA ARG A 879 -12.89 2.76 -11.89
C ARG A 879 -13.98 1.86 -11.29
N GLN A 880 -14.56 0.97 -12.09
CA GLN A 880 -15.44 -0.08 -11.59
C GLN A 880 -14.64 -0.99 -10.62
N THR A 881 -13.52 -1.55 -11.07
CA THR A 881 -12.70 -2.52 -10.33
C THR A 881 -11.98 -1.94 -9.10
N SER A 882 -11.71 -0.63 -9.08
CA SER A 882 -10.97 0.04 -7.99
C SER A 882 -11.56 -0.16 -6.59
N ILE A 883 -12.86 -0.48 -6.48
CA ILE A 883 -13.55 -0.69 -5.19
C ILE A 883 -13.08 -1.99 -4.52
N ILE A 884 -13.09 -3.12 -5.25
CA ILE A 884 -12.64 -4.44 -4.75
C ILE A 884 -11.14 -4.37 -4.43
N ILE A 885 -10.37 -3.74 -5.31
CA ILE A 885 -8.95 -3.44 -5.11
C ILE A 885 -8.72 -2.65 -3.82
N THR A 886 -9.55 -1.66 -3.50
CA THR A 886 -9.43 -0.89 -2.26
C THR A 886 -9.70 -1.75 -1.02
N SER A 887 -10.67 -2.66 -1.07
CA SER A 887 -10.92 -3.64 -0.01
C SER A 887 -9.73 -4.59 0.17
N ILE A 888 -9.19 -5.15 -0.92
CA ILE A 888 -8.01 -6.03 -0.93
C ILE A 888 -6.78 -5.31 -0.36
N VAL A 889 -6.51 -4.07 -0.80
CA VAL A 889 -5.42 -3.24 -0.26
C VAL A 889 -5.64 -2.91 1.22
N THR A 890 -6.87 -2.75 1.68
CA THR A 890 -7.18 -2.48 3.09
C THR A 890 -6.95 -3.72 3.96
N PHE A 891 -7.36 -4.89 3.48
CA PHE A 891 -7.04 -6.19 4.08
C PHE A 891 -5.53 -6.42 4.15
N PHE A 892 -4.82 -6.25 3.03
CA PHE A 892 -3.36 -6.37 3.03
C PHE A 892 -2.69 -5.34 3.95
N LYS A 893 -3.12 -4.08 4.00
CA LYS A 893 -2.56 -3.07 4.94
C LYS A 893 -2.71 -3.47 6.41
N HIS A 894 -3.84 -4.07 6.80
CA HIS A 894 -4.02 -4.57 8.16
C HIS A 894 -3.07 -5.73 8.50
N ASN A 895 -2.80 -6.60 7.53
CA ASN A 895 -2.00 -7.81 7.74
C ASN A 895 -0.48 -7.62 7.51
N TYR A 896 -0.06 -6.75 6.59
CA TYR A 896 1.35 -6.50 6.27
C TYR A 896 2.12 -5.84 7.42
N ASN A 897 1.43 -5.11 8.30
CA ASN A 897 2.01 -4.47 9.49
C ASN A 897 2.36 -5.45 10.63
N LYS A 898 2.10 -6.76 10.47
CA LYS A 898 2.37 -7.76 11.53
C LYS A 898 3.37 -8.86 11.17
N ASN A 899 3.69 -9.09 9.89
CA ASN A 899 4.34 -10.33 9.44
C ASN A 899 5.52 -10.20 8.45
N VAL A 900 6.12 -9.02 8.24
CA VAL A 900 7.40 -8.92 7.49
C VAL A 900 8.35 -7.86 8.06
N CYS A 901 9.27 -8.30 8.91
CA CYS A 901 10.64 -7.80 9.03
C CYS A 901 11.53 -8.99 9.35
#